data_AF-A0A956LY32-F1
#
_entry.id   AF-A0A956LY32-F1
#
_cell.length_a   1.000
_cell.length_b   1.000
_cell.length_c   1.000
_cell.angle_alpha   90.00
_cell.angle_beta   90.00
_cell.angle_gamma   90.00
#
_symmetry.space_group_name_H-M   'P 1'
#
loop_
_entity.id
_entity.type
_entity.pdbx_description
1 polymer ?
#
loop_
_entity_poly.entity_id
_entity_poly.type
_entity_poly.pdbx_seq_one_letter_code
_entity_poly.pdbx_strand_id
1 'polypeptide(L)'
;MRSSLLPREIRARFSRTLLLFPLPFTFVLVLLSCAGDSTGPPQANHPPSVRIIAGAANGDSAGVDYRVRFQWTGFDDDGVISEYRWAVDELGDAAVWHVLSESSVSLHFQATTPSPDGDFFTDWHTFAVQATDNEGARSEIATQTFNARTLAPTTRFTFPDLTHQDAPTLGRRPILEWTGEDLDASDPDRKPLAYEVKLVRVPEVVAPDRVLLDSLSSSTNLLIDPVEIDRVAWKRIEGDLTSLRLPELDPADRLAFGIRALDEAGAREPHMIRGTNFFAFYVLPSPGRPIVVVRERSHGSFVFPTDGPIWEIEAATDAPLYFQWTGDASGYGTRPGYSNFALDIPDVEDDTLRDPRGIGGWIGWGSWQGTVAPIVFPASEAGTTHHLWIKVRDLDDLPDSERLCHVAIDLVGFRFDRHALIIDDSRIPGIPDTEHDAFLHTTVLRRLFELGDVDFYATEDRPVLDLATLGRYRQVVWQTSDGVPRRPTDPIADLRRDLATYSTAGGRLFLLGDRLSCALDPPEIGNCTFPRIAPGASNESPDFQRDGFLWQFMKYRGDLVTSLSGTTPSAEASGMVGARSLDPSYPDLSIDRAKWDPRGTIDGDRRFRGGAKHWEGVLGRGAIERMAGLDSLYEVSTFDTTLCCGRVEHGLAHAIVAQRYRSTPADSAAGAAQGRIAMFDFQPWWLEPTTLSQAGDAVIDWLVTGSDR
;
A
#
# COMPACT_ATOMS: atom_id res chain seq x y z
N MET A 1 8.47 19.11 -59.83
CA MET A 1 9.43 19.71 -60.79
C MET A 1 10.77 19.82 -60.06
N ARG A 2 11.78 18.99 -60.42
CA ARG A 2 13.19 18.99 -59.92
C ARG A 2 13.39 18.82 -58.39
N SER A 3 14.45 18.25 -57.83
CA SER A 3 15.56 17.37 -58.25
C SER A 3 16.39 17.09 -56.98
N SER A 4 16.84 15.84 -56.77
CA SER A 4 18.19 15.46 -56.25
C SER A 4 18.56 15.89 -54.80
N LEU A 5 19.26 15.16 -53.93
CA LEU A 5 20.34 14.16 -53.96
C LEU A 5 20.35 13.49 -52.57
N LEU A 6 20.79 12.24 -52.44
CA LEU A 6 21.73 11.83 -51.40
C LEU A 6 22.32 10.44 -51.74
N PRO A 7 23.64 10.20 -51.58
CA PRO A 7 24.29 8.99 -52.09
C PRO A 7 24.94 8.08 -51.02
N ARG A 8 25.35 6.90 -51.52
CA ARG A 8 26.53 6.07 -51.20
C ARG A 8 26.46 4.94 -50.15
N GLU A 9 26.64 3.74 -50.72
CA GLU A 9 27.05 2.46 -50.17
C GLU A 9 28.37 2.50 -49.37
N ILE A 10 28.54 1.62 -48.37
CA ILE A 10 29.76 0.79 -48.17
C ILE A 10 29.37 -0.58 -47.58
N ARG A 11 29.78 -1.66 -48.25
CA ARG A 11 29.79 -3.07 -47.77
C ARG A 11 31.07 -3.36 -46.97
N ALA A 12 30.97 -4.12 -45.88
CA ALA A 12 32.08 -4.93 -45.32
C ALA A 12 31.50 -6.14 -44.57
N ARG A 13 31.58 -7.37 -45.13
CA ARG A 13 32.54 -8.44 -44.79
C ARG A 13 32.67 -8.75 -43.28
N PHE A 14 31.91 -9.73 -42.81
CA PHE A 14 32.17 -10.42 -41.54
C PHE A 14 33.18 -11.57 -41.77
N SER A 15 34.35 -11.47 -41.13
CA SER A 15 35.34 -12.54 -41.05
C SER A 15 35.23 -13.22 -39.68
N ARG A 16 35.06 -14.54 -39.69
CA ARG A 16 35.16 -15.40 -38.51
C ARG A 16 36.63 -15.55 -38.11
N THR A 17 36.96 -15.21 -36.87
CA THR A 17 38.23 -15.60 -36.25
C THR A 17 37.92 -16.14 -34.85
N LEU A 18 38.03 -17.46 -34.70
CA LEU A 18 38.10 -18.15 -33.41
C LEU A 18 39.44 -17.80 -32.74
N LEU A 19 39.41 -17.39 -31.48
CA LEU A 19 40.57 -17.41 -30.59
C LEU A 19 40.16 -18.06 -29.27
N LEU A 20 40.72 -19.25 -29.03
CA LEU A 20 40.67 -20.01 -27.78
C LEU A 20 41.69 -19.42 -26.79
N PHE A 21 41.24 -19.11 -25.57
CA PHE A 21 42.09 -18.90 -24.40
C PHE A 21 41.56 -19.77 -23.23
N PRO A 22 42.40 -20.54 -22.53
CA PRO A 22 41.99 -21.25 -21.33
C PRO A 22 42.20 -20.35 -20.09
N LEU A 23 41.16 -20.20 -19.27
CA LEU A 23 41.22 -19.57 -17.95
C LEU A 23 40.91 -20.64 -16.89
N PRO A 24 41.81 -20.90 -15.92
CA PRO A 24 41.53 -21.85 -14.84
C PRO A 24 40.62 -21.18 -13.81
N PHE A 25 39.40 -21.71 -13.66
CA PHE A 25 38.45 -21.28 -12.64
C PHE A 25 38.73 -22.07 -11.35
N THR A 26 39.44 -21.45 -10.41
CA THR A 26 39.65 -21.99 -9.07
C THR A 26 38.41 -21.70 -8.22
N PHE A 27 37.58 -22.72 -7.99
CA PHE A 27 36.44 -22.67 -7.07
C PHE A 27 36.97 -22.72 -5.63
N VAL A 28 37.04 -21.57 -4.95
CA VAL A 28 37.28 -21.51 -3.50
C VAL A 28 35.91 -21.55 -2.82
N LEU A 29 35.61 -22.72 -2.24
CA LEU A 29 34.42 -22.96 -1.42
C LEU A 29 34.61 -22.25 -0.07
N VAL A 30 34.03 -21.06 0.10
CA VAL A 30 33.95 -20.39 1.41
C VAL A 30 32.71 -20.92 2.13
N LEU A 31 32.92 -21.92 2.98
CA LEU A 31 31.99 -22.30 4.04
C LEU A 31 32.12 -21.29 5.19
N LEU A 32 31.35 -20.21 5.15
CA LEU A 32 31.10 -19.38 6.33
C LEU A 32 29.65 -19.55 6.75
N SER A 33 29.52 -20.35 7.79
CA SER A 33 28.34 -20.64 8.59
C SER A 33 27.59 -19.37 9.00
N CYS A 34 26.40 -19.17 8.43
CA CYS A 34 25.38 -18.26 8.93
C CYS A 34 24.87 -18.76 10.30
N ALA A 35 25.36 -18.16 11.38
CA ALA A 35 24.74 -18.23 12.70
C ALA A 35 24.47 -16.79 13.14
N GLY A 36 23.44 -16.19 12.55
CA GLY A 36 22.90 -14.91 13.00
C GLY A 36 21.61 -15.20 13.75
N ASP A 37 21.66 -15.13 15.08
CA ASP A 37 20.47 -15.19 15.92
C ASP A 37 19.59 -13.96 15.63
N SER A 38 18.58 -14.15 14.78
CA SER A 38 17.54 -13.17 14.50
C SER A 38 16.56 -13.15 15.66
N THR A 39 16.78 -12.28 16.65
CA THR A 39 15.88 -12.08 17.80
C THR A 39 14.73 -11.12 17.47
N GLY A 40 14.04 -11.34 16.35
CA GLY A 40 12.74 -10.72 16.10
C GLY A 40 11.65 -11.42 16.92
N PRO A 41 10.50 -10.78 17.21
CA PRO A 41 9.33 -11.53 17.65
C PRO A 41 9.03 -12.61 16.60
N PRO A 42 8.69 -13.85 17.02
CA PRO A 42 8.36 -14.91 16.08
C PRO A 42 7.25 -14.43 15.15
N GLN A 43 7.47 -14.55 13.85
CA GLN A 43 6.42 -14.31 12.86
C GLN A 43 5.29 -15.30 13.14
N ALA A 44 4.04 -14.83 13.03
CA ALA A 44 2.90 -15.72 13.20
C ALA A 44 2.83 -16.68 12.01
N ASN A 45 2.80 -17.99 12.29
CA ASN A 45 2.79 -19.02 11.25
C ASN A 45 1.55 -18.92 10.36
N HIS A 46 1.76 -18.90 9.05
CA HIS A 46 0.72 -18.90 8.04
C HIS A 46 0.43 -20.34 7.55
N PRO A 47 -0.84 -20.70 7.30
CA PRO A 47 -1.13 -22.01 6.72
C PRO A 47 -0.54 -22.15 5.31
N PRO A 48 0.03 -23.33 4.95
CA PRO A 48 0.55 -23.56 3.62
C PRO A 48 -0.59 -23.65 2.58
N SER A 49 -0.23 -23.66 1.30
CA SER A 49 -1.14 -23.86 0.17
C SER A 49 -0.79 -25.13 -0.61
N VAL A 50 -1.79 -25.78 -1.23
CA VAL A 50 -1.60 -26.98 -2.08
C VAL A 50 -2.48 -26.90 -3.32
N ARG A 51 -1.97 -27.38 -4.47
CA ARG A 51 -2.68 -27.43 -5.74
C ARG A 51 -2.35 -28.70 -6.51
N ILE A 52 -3.38 -29.36 -7.06
CA ILE A 52 -3.23 -30.51 -7.97
C ILE A 52 -2.90 -29.98 -9.37
N ILE A 53 -1.85 -30.52 -10.01
CA ILE A 53 -1.31 -30.03 -11.29
C ILE A 53 -1.38 -31.05 -12.42
N ALA A 54 -1.64 -32.33 -12.10
CA ALA A 54 -1.87 -33.38 -13.09
C ALA A 54 -2.63 -34.55 -12.45
N GLY A 55 -3.44 -35.24 -13.26
CA GLY A 55 -4.25 -36.39 -12.86
C GLY A 55 -4.56 -37.35 -14.01
N ALA A 56 -3.62 -37.59 -14.94
CA ALA A 56 -3.92 -38.34 -16.15
C ALA A 56 -4.49 -39.74 -15.84
N ALA A 57 -5.71 -40.01 -16.29
CA ALA A 57 -6.29 -41.34 -16.29
C ALA A 57 -5.74 -42.13 -17.48
N ASN A 58 -4.91 -43.13 -17.22
CA ASN A 58 -4.52 -44.11 -18.23
C ASN A 58 -5.45 -45.33 -18.07
N GLY A 59 -6.58 -45.30 -18.76
CA GLY A 59 -7.50 -46.43 -18.83
C GLY A 59 -6.99 -47.54 -19.75
N ASP A 60 -7.33 -48.79 -19.44
CA ASP A 60 -7.39 -49.80 -20.48
C ASP A 60 -8.50 -49.45 -21.48
N SER A 61 -8.47 -50.04 -22.68
CA SER A 61 -9.47 -49.75 -23.73
C SER A 61 -10.92 -50.15 -23.36
N ALA A 62 -11.15 -50.77 -22.20
CA ALA A 62 -12.48 -51.16 -21.70
C ALA A 62 -12.97 -50.26 -20.53
N GLY A 63 -12.10 -49.46 -19.92
CA GLY A 63 -12.41 -48.58 -18.78
C GLY A 63 -12.77 -49.31 -17.48
N VAL A 64 -12.53 -50.63 -17.41
CA VAL A 64 -12.85 -51.46 -16.23
C VAL A 64 -11.77 -51.32 -15.17
N ASP A 65 -10.51 -51.33 -15.60
CA ASP A 65 -9.33 -51.25 -14.75
C ASP A 65 -8.44 -50.10 -15.25
N TYR A 66 -8.18 -49.13 -14.37
CA TYR A 66 -7.44 -47.95 -14.74
C TYR A 66 -6.52 -47.46 -13.62
N ARG A 67 -5.45 -46.78 -14.02
CA ARG A 67 -4.49 -46.16 -13.10
C ARG A 67 -4.49 -44.66 -13.32
N VAL A 68 -4.60 -43.92 -12.22
CA VAL A 68 -4.53 -42.46 -12.22
C VAL A 68 -3.30 -42.03 -11.44
N ARG A 69 -2.48 -41.17 -12.05
CA ARG A 69 -1.34 -40.56 -11.37
C ARG A 69 -1.67 -39.12 -11.02
N PHE A 70 -1.80 -38.85 -9.73
CA PHE A 70 -1.94 -37.49 -9.21
C PHE A 70 -0.59 -36.87 -8.92
N GLN A 71 -0.45 -35.60 -9.27
CA GLN A 71 0.70 -34.76 -8.92
C GLN A 71 0.19 -33.46 -8.36
N TRP A 72 0.85 -32.94 -7.33
CA TRP A 72 0.53 -31.67 -6.71
C TRP A 72 1.78 -30.87 -6.42
N THR A 73 1.59 -29.58 -6.14
CA THR A 73 2.61 -28.66 -5.62
C THR A 73 2.07 -28.04 -4.35
N GLY A 74 2.93 -27.89 -3.34
CA GLY A 74 2.63 -27.10 -2.17
C GLY A 74 3.58 -25.93 -2.03
N PHE A 75 3.11 -24.86 -1.42
CA PHE A 75 3.87 -23.64 -1.16
C PHE A 75 3.58 -23.12 0.24
N ASP A 76 4.62 -22.63 0.90
CA ASP A 76 4.61 -22.10 2.26
C ASP A 76 5.49 -20.85 2.26
N ASP A 77 4.94 -19.71 2.65
CA ASP A 77 5.58 -18.39 2.52
C ASP A 77 6.50 -18.06 3.71
N ASP A 78 6.26 -18.66 4.87
CA ASP A 78 7.04 -18.45 6.08
C ASP A 78 7.73 -19.73 6.60
N GLY A 79 7.43 -20.89 6.01
CA GLY A 79 8.00 -22.17 6.41
C GLY A 79 8.38 -23.13 5.28
N VAL A 80 8.38 -24.42 5.62
CA VAL A 80 8.52 -25.55 4.71
C VAL A 80 7.43 -26.57 4.97
N ILE A 81 6.91 -27.16 3.89
CA ILE A 81 5.94 -28.26 4.00
C ILE A 81 6.64 -29.48 4.58
N SER A 82 6.12 -29.97 5.71
CA SER A 82 6.62 -31.16 6.40
C SER A 82 6.04 -32.45 5.82
N GLU A 83 4.75 -32.45 5.49
CA GLU A 83 4.06 -33.62 4.94
C GLU A 83 2.83 -33.24 4.09
N TYR A 84 2.44 -34.18 3.23
CA TYR A 84 1.16 -34.18 2.54
C TYR A 84 0.28 -35.32 3.06
N ARG A 85 -1.03 -35.08 3.05
CA ARG A 85 -2.04 -36.08 3.32
C ARG A 85 -2.97 -36.19 2.13
N TRP A 86 -3.37 -37.38 1.73
CA TRP A 86 -4.38 -37.58 0.70
C TRP A 86 -5.42 -38.63 1.09
N ALA A 87 -6.60 -38.51 0.49
CA ALA A 87 -7.71 -39.45 0.64
C ALA A 87 -8.47 -39.58 -0.69
N VAL A 88 -9.28 -40.62 -0.82
CA VAL A 88 -10.22 -40.80 -1.94
C VAL A 88 -11.60 -41.09 -1.39
N ASP A 89 -12.61 -40.39 -1.92
CA ASP A 89 -14.06 -40.51 -1.64
C ASP A 89 -14.52 -40.17 -0.21
N GLU A 90 -13.84 -40.64 0.83
CA GLU A 90 -14.26 -40.48 2.24
C GLU A 90 -13.47 -39.35 2.95
N LEU A 91 -13.78 -38.10 2.63
CA LEU A 91 -13.02 -36.94 3.13
C LEU A 91 -13.27 -36.57 4.61
N GLY A 92 -14.38 -37.07 5.19
CA GLY A 92 -14.83 -36.72 6.54
C GLY A 92 -14.24 -37.55 7.68
N ASP A 93 -13.57 -38.67 7.37
CA ASP A 93 -12.95 -39.55 8.37
C ASP A 93 -11.43 -39.36 8.38
N ALA A 94 -10.88 -38.91 9.53
CA ALA A 94 -9.45 -38.73 9.71
C ALA A 94 -8.64 -40.03 9.52
N ALA A 95 -9.26 -41.20 9.71
CA ALA A 95 -8.62 -42.50 9.53
C ALA A 95 -8.33 -42.86 8.07
N VAL A 96 -8.96 -42.18 7.10
CA VAL A 96 -8.82 -42.46 5.66
C VAL A 96 -7.64 -41.69 5.03
N TRP A 97 -7.09 -40.70 5.73
CA TRP A 97 -6.00 -39.88 5.22
C TRP A 97 -4.66 -40.62 5.27
N HIS A 98 -4.05 -40.81 4.11
CA HIS A 98 -2.72 -41.38 3.94
C HIS A 98 -1.66 -40.27 3.93
N VAL A 99 -0.60 -40.44 4.73
CA VAL A 99 0.49 -39.46 4.86
C VAL A 99 1.69 -39.83 3.99
N LEU A 100 2.28 -38.87 3.29
CA LEU A 100 3.56 -39.01 2.60
C LEU A 100 4.30 -37.67 2.47
N SER A 101 5.59 -37.73 2.14
CA SER A 101 6.41 -36.54 1.86
C SER A 101 6.55 -36.24 0.35
N GLU A 102 6.21 -37.19 -0.52
CA GLU A 102 6.29 -37.01 -1.97
C GLU A 102 5.11 -36.17 -2.50
N SER A 103 5.29 -35.55 -3.67
CA SER A 103 4.28 -34.69 -4.29
C SER A 103 3.49 -35.38 -5.42
N SER A 104 3.43 -36.72 -5.38
CA SER A 104 2.66 -37.51 -6.34
C SER A 104 2.27 -38.88 -5.78
N VAL A 105 1.15 -39.42 -6.26
CA VAL A 105 0.73 -40.80 -5.98
C VAL A 105 0.10 -41.44 -7.22
N SER A 106 0.28 -42.74 -7.41
CA SER A 106 -0.38 -43.51 -8.46
C SER A 106 -1.34 -44.51 -7.84
N LEU A 107 -2.62 -44.38 -8.14
CA LEU A 107 -3.70 -45.18 -7.57
C LEU A 107 -4.37 -46.01 -8.66
N HIS A 108 -4.89 -47.16 -8.26
CA HIS A 108 -5.53 -48.13 -9.14
C HIS A 108 -6.99 -48.28 -8.74
N PHE A 109 -7.87 -48.23 -9.74
CA PHE A 109 -9.31 -48.22 -9.56
C PHE A 109 -9.95 -49.28 -10.44
N GLN A 110 -11.07 -49.82 -9.96
CA GLN A 110 -11.93 -50.68 -10.74
C GLN A 110 -13.30 -50.05 -10.86
N ALA A 111 -13.75 -49.88 -12.09
CA ALA A 111 -15.07 -49.39 -12.37
C ALA A 111 -16.07 -50.57 -12.34
N THR A 112 -17.21 -50.34 -11.72
CA THR A 112 -18.27 -51.33 -11.46
C THR A 112 -19.63 -50.93 -12.06
N THR A 113 -19.86 -49.65 -12.36
CA THR A 113 -21.12 -49.16 -12.92
C THR A 113 -20.99 -48.94 -14.44
N PRO A 114 -21.56 -49.80 -15.29
CA PRO A 114 -21.59 -49.57 -16.73
C PRO A 114 -22.53 -48.41 -17.08
N SER A 115 -22.22 -47.70 -18.16
CA SER A 115 -23.06 -46.66 -18.74
C SER A 115 -24.40 -47.26 -19.22
N PRO A 116 -25.46 -46.44 -19.41
CA PRO A 116 -26.75 -46.95 -19.88
C PRO A 116 -26.69 -47.74 -21.19
N ASP A 117 -25.73 -47.41 -22.06
CA ASP A 117 -25.50 -48.07 -23.34
C ASP A 117 -24.52 -49.26 -23.22
N GLY A 118 -23.90 -49.47 -22.05
CA GLY A 118 -22.98 -50.58 -21.75
C GLY A 118 -21.57 -50.43 -22.32
N ASP A 119 -21.28 -49.31 -22.99
CA ASP A 119 -20.05 -49.10 -23.75
C ASP A 119 -18.86 -48.60 -22.91
N PHE A 120 -19.09 -48.15 -21.67
CA PHE A 120 -18.06 -47.64 -20.75
C PHE A 120 -18.54 -47.68 -19.30
N PHE A 121 -17.72 -47.26 -18.33
CA PHE A 121 -18.10 -47.17 -16.92
C PHE A 121 -18.17 -45.72 -16.41
N THR A 122 -19.04 -45.47 -15.43
CA THR A 122 -19.40 -44.12 -14.97
C THR A 122 -19.09 -43.84 -13.50
N ASP A 123 -18.32 -44.69 -12.82
CA ASP A 123 -17.96 -44.46 -11.42
C ASP A 123 -17.06 -43.23 -11.27
N TRP A 124 -17.50 -42.28 -10.47
CA TRP A 124 -16.77 -41.07 -10.13
C TRP A 124 -16.10 -41.23 -8.78
N HIS A 125 -14.83 -40.84 -8.71
CA HIS A 125 -14.06 -40.78 -7.47
C HIS A 125 -13.56 -39.37 -7.25
N THR A 126 -13.40 -38.96 -5.98
CA THR A 126 -12.83 -37.67 -5.60
C THR A 126 -11.51 -37.89 -4.88
N PHE A 127 -10.40 -37.52 -5.52
CA PHE A 127 -9.09 -37.45 -4.87
C PHE A 127 -8.97 -36.13 -4.11
N ALA A 128 -8.41 -36.16 -2.90
CA ALA A 128 -8.16 -34.98 -2.10
C ALA A 128 -6.74 -34.96 -1.56
N VAL A 129 -6.14 -33.78 -1.45
CA VAL A 129 -4.81 -33.58 -0.86
C VAL A 129 -4.77 -32.34 0.03
N GLN A 130 -4.01 -32.41 1.13
CA GLN A 130 -3.76 -31.34 2.08
C GLN A 130 -2.27 -31.30 2.43
N ALA A 131 -1.70 -30.10 2.54
CA ALA A 131 -0.33 -29.89 3.03
C ALA A 131 -0.32 -29.53 4.52
N THR A 132 0.74 -29.92 5.23
CA THR A 132 1.03 -29.50 6.60
C THR A 132 2.45 -28.92 6.67
N ASP A 133 2.62 -27.75 7.28
CA ASP A 133 3.93 -27.09 7.41
C ASP A 133 4.78 -27.65 8.56
N ASN A 134 5.94 -27.05 8.83
CA ASN A 134 6.85 -27.43 9.92
C ASN A 134 6.40 -26.97 11.31
N GLU A 135 5.33 -26.20 11.42
CA GLU A 135 4.73 -25.75 12.69
C GLU A 135 3.36 -26.41 12.97
N GLY A 136 2.88 -27.24 12.03
CA GLY A 136 1.66 -28.02 12.13
C GLY A 136 0.40 -27.34 11.57
N ALA A 137 0.49 -26.15 10.95
CA ALA A 137 -0.67 -25.58 10.27
C ALA A 137 -0.93 -26.30 8.94
N ARG A 138 -2.19 -26.29 8.52
CA ARG A 138 -2.70 -27.11 7.42
C ARG A 138 -3.32 -26.25 6.35
N SER A 139 -3.08 -26.60 5.09
CA SER A 139 -3.72 -25.96 3.95
C SER A 139 -5.22 -26.25 3.90
N GLU A 140 -5.94 -25.50 3.07
CA GLU A 140 -7.23 -25.96 2.55
C GLU A 140 -7.04 -27.28 1.77
N ILE A 141 -8.12 -28.07 1.67
CA ILE A 141 -8.11 -29.35 0.95
C ILE A 141 -8.29 -29.06 -0.54
N ALA A 142 -7.32 -29.45 -1.37
CA ALA A 142 -7.49 -29.46 -2.82
C ALA A 142 -8.12 -30.78 -3.26
N THR A 143 -9.17 -30.72 -4.08
CA THR A 143 -9.88 -31.91 -4.60
C THR A 143 -9.84 -31.98 -6.11
N GLN A 144 -9.88 -33.20 -6.65
CA GLN A 144 -10.01 -33.47 -8.07
C GLN A 144 -10.92 -34.67 -8.26
N THR A 145 -12.03 -34.48 -8.98
CA THR A 145 -12.94 -35.57 -9.32
C THR A 145 -12.54 -36.19 -10.65
N PHE A 146 -12.64 -37.51 -10.78
CA PHE A 146 -12.21 -38.24 -11.96
C PHE A 146 -12.99 -39.54 -12.12
N ASN A 147 -12.93 -40.10 -13.32
CA ASN A 147 -13.39 -41.46 -13.60
C ASN A 147 -12.39 -42.17 -14.52
N ALA A 148 -12.78 -43.32 -15.07
CA ALA A 148 -11.91 -44.10 -15.95
C ALA A 148 -11.48 -43.39 -17.26
N ARG A 149 -12.18 -42.31 -17.65
CA ARG A 149 -12.01 -41.65 -18.95
C ARG A 149 -11.38 -40.27 -18.85
N THR A 150 -11.66 -39.53 -17.79
CA THR A 150 -11.37 -38.09 -17.73
C THR A 150 -11.30 -37.56 -16.30
N LEU A 151 -10.73 -36.38 -16.16
CA LEU A 151 -10.83 -35.54 -14.97
C LEU A 151 -12.02 -34.61 -15.12
N ALA A 152 -12.79 -34.43 -14.04
CA ALA A 152 -13.81 -33.40 -14.04
C ALA A 152 -13.12 -32.02 -14.03
N PRO A 153 -13.54 -31.08 -14.90
CA PRO A 153 -13.01 -29.74 -14.87
C PRO A 153 -13.50 -29.00 -13.62
N THR A 154 -12.88 -27.86 -13.30
CA THR A 154 -13.22 -27.04 -12.13
C THR A 154 -13.47 -25.59 -12.54
N THR A 155 -14.30 -24.88 -11.76
CA THR A 155 -14.59 -23.46 -11.94
C THR A 155 -14.43 -22.71 -10.62
N ARG A 156 -13.97 -21.46 -10.68
CA ARG A 156 -13.89 -20.57 -9.52
C ARG A 156 -14.29 -19.14 -9.89
N PHE A 157 -15.20 -18.53 -9.13
CA PHE A 157 -15.50 -17.10 -9.24
C PHE A 157 -14.26 -16.26 -8.91
N THR A 158 -14.03 -15.26 -9.73
CA THR A 158 -13.03 -14.21 -9.52
C THR A 158 -13.66 -12.85 -9.26
N PHE A 159 -14.96 -12.69 -9.57
CA PHE A 159 -15.71 -11.47 -9.29
C PHE A 159 -17.24 -11.76 -9.19
N PRO A 160 -17.97 -11.16 -8.24
CA PRO A 160 -17.45 -10.34 -7.12
C PRO A 160 -16.61 -11.16 -6.14
N ASP A 161 -15.91 -10.51 -5.20
CA ASP A 161 -15.21 -11.22 -4.13
C ASP A 161 -16.23 -11.80 -3.14
N LEU A 162 -16.27 -13.13 -3.07
CA LEU A 162 -17.20 -13.91 -2.24
C LEU A 162 -16.55 -14.44 -0.96
N THR A 163 -15.27 -14.19 -0.73
CA THR A 163 -14.44 -14.89 0.28
C THR A 163 -14.96 -14.67 1.71
N HIS A 164 -15.62 -13.54 1.97
CA HIS A 164 -16.06 -13.15 3.31
C HIS A 164 -17.58 -12.96 3.43
N GLN A 165 -18.36 -13.37 2.42
CA GLN A 165 -19.79 -13.08 2.38
C GLN A 165 -20.62 -14.34 2.17
N ASP A 166 -21.48 -14.59 3.15
CA ASP A 166 -22.39 -15.71 3.09
C ASP A 166 -23.45 -15.55 1.97
N ALA A 167 -24.06 -14.38 1.90
CA ALA A 167 -25.04 -14.05 0.86
C ALA A 167 -24.85 -12.57 0.50
N PRO A 168 -23.94 -12.24 -0.45
CA PRO A 168 -23.71 -10.85 -0.82
C PRO A 168 -24.99 -10.19 -1.32
N THR A 169 -25.05 -8.86 -1.18
CA THR A 169 -26.11 -8.08 -1.83
C THR A 169 -25.55 -7.48 -3.11
N LEU A 170 -26.06 -7.92 -4.25
CA LEU A 170 -25.60 -7.51 -5.57
C LEU A 170 -26.55 -6.48 -6.19
N GLY A 171 -26.03 -5.70 -7.15
CA GLY A 171 -26.80 -4.77 -7.96
C GLY A 171 -27.85 -5.47 -8.82
N ARG A 172 -28.59 -4.69 -9.61
CA ARG A 172 -29.66 -5.22 -10.47
C ARG A 172 -29.15 -5.86 -11.75
N ARG A 173 -27.90 -5.59 -12.16
CA ARG A 173 -27.26 -6.19 -13.34
C ARG A 173 -25.81 -6.58 -13.02
N PRO A 174 -25.59 -7.47 -12.03
CA PRO A 174 -24.25 -7.78 -11.58
C PRO A 174 -23.46 -8.48 -12.69
N ILE A 175 -22.15 -8.23 -12.66
CA ILE A 175 -21.16 -8.92 -13.47
C ILE A 175 -20.61 -10.06 -12.63
N LEU A 176 -20.58 -11.24 -13.21
CA LEU A 176 -19.98 -12.42 -12.62
C LEU A 176 -18.79 -12.79 -13.49
N GLU A 177 -17.62 -12.99 -12.89
CA GLU A 177 -16.42 -13.45 -13.59
C GLU A 177 -15.86 -14.67 -12.91
N TRP A 178 -15.28 -15.56 -13.70
CA TRP A 178 -14.73 -16.82 -13.22
C TRP A 178 -13.54 -17.26 -14.05
N THR A 179 -12.80 -18.20 -13.49
CA THR A 179 -11.79 -18.98 -14.21
C THR A 179 -12.18 -20.45 -14.17
N GLY A 180 -11.90 -21.20 -15.22
CA GLY A 180 -12.04 -22.64 -15.25
C GLY A 180 -10.73 -23.32 -15.63
N GLU A 181 -10.56 -24.54 -15.14
CA GLU A 181 -9.40 -25.40 -15.44
C GLU A 181 -9.88 -26.81 -15.75
N ASP A 182 -9.35 -27.36 -16.84
CA ASP A 182 -9.55 -28.71 -17.32
C ASP A 182 -8.17 -29.36 -17.51
N LEU A 183 -7.75 -30.16 -16.51
CA LEU A 183 -6.37 -30.63 -16.37
C LEU A 183 -5.94 -31.63 -17.45
N ASP A 184 -6.90 -32.30 -18.10
CA ASP A 184 -6.68 -33.25 -19.18
C ASP A 184 -7.28 -32.80 -20.52
N ALA A 185 -7.66 -31.52 -20.64
CA ALA A 185 -7.99 -30.90 -21.91
C ALA A 185 -6.85 -31.04 -22.92
N SER A 186 -7.22 -31.23 -24.19
CA SER A 186 -6.26 -31.19 -25.30
C SER A 186 -5.71 -29.78 -25.56
N ASP A 187 -6.41 -28.75 -25.09
CA ASP A 187 -5.98 -27.35 -25.15
C ASP A 187 -4.75 -27.11 -24.24
N PRO A 188 -3.64 -26.54 -24.76
CA PRO A 188 -2.45 -26.25 -23.96
C PRO A 188 -2.69 -25.28 -22.79
N ASP A 189 -3.71 -24.42 -22.87
CA ASP A 189 -4.12 -23.50 -21.81
C ASP A 189 -4.98 -24.19 -20.74
N ARG A 190 -5.33 -25.48 -20.91
CA ARG A 190 -6.16 -26.28 -19.99
C ARG A 190 -7.52 -25.64 -19.71
N LYS A 191 -8.13 -25.06 -20.74
CA LYS A 191 -9.45 -24.44 -20.64
C LYS A 191 -10.55 -25.50 -20.77
N PRO A 192 -11.63 -25.40 -19.98
CA PRO A 192 -12.82 -26.22 -20.21
C PRO A 192 -13.40 -26.00 -21.61
N LEU A 193 -13.98 -27.05 -22.19
CA LEU A 193 -14.68 -26.99 -23.48
C LEU A 193 -15.85 -25.99 -23.43
N ALA A 194 -16.60 -26.00 -22.33
CA ALA A 194 -17.78 -25.18 -22.14
C ALA A 194 -18.07 -24.95 -20.66
N TYR A 195 -18.94 -23.99 -20.36
CA TYR A 195 -19.57 -23.87 -19.04
C TYR A 195 -21.08 -24.09 -19.14
N GLU A 196 -21.69 -24.50 -18.04
CA GLU A 196 -23.12 -24.48 -17.83
C GLU A 196 -23.43 -23.51 -16.68
N VAL A 197 -24.36 -22.59 -16.90
CA VAL A 197 -24.80 -21.60 -15.90
C VAL A 197 -26.28 -21.79 -15.56
N LYS A 198 -26.64 -21.48 -14.32
CA LYS A 198 -28.02 -21.56 -13.84
C LYS A 198 -28.27 -20.46 -12.80
N LEU A 199 -29.39 -19.77 -12.96
CA LEU A 199 -29.90 -18.77 -12.01
C LEU A 199 -31.29 -19.22 -11.57
N VAL A 200 -31.49 -19.36 -10.27
CA VAL A 200 -32.79 -19.76 -9.69
C VAL A 200 -33.24 -18.76 -8.65
N ARG A 201 -34.55 -18.51 -8.60
CA ARG A 201 -35.19 -17.81 -7.49
C ARG A 201 -35.23 -18.75 -6.30
N VAL A 202 -34.76 -18.29 -5.16
CA VAL A 202 -34.88 -19.06 -3.93
C VAL A 202 -36.19 -18.65 -3.27
N PRO A 203 -37.17 -19.58 -3.15
CA PRO A 203 -38.46 -19.27 -2.55
C PRO A 203 -38.28 -18.72 -1.13
N GLU A 204 -39.24 -17.91 -0.71
CA GLU A 204 -39.30 -17.30 0.61
C GLU A 204 -39.46 -18.38 1.68
N VAL A 205 -38.35 -19.00 2.09
CA VAL A 205 -38.34 -19.86 3.27
C VAL A 205 -38.43 -18.94 4.48
N VAL A 206 -39.51 -19.07 5.26
CA VAL A 206 -39.84 -18.27 6.46
C VAL A 206 -38.84 -18.51 7.62
N ALA A 207 -37.66 -19.06 7.34
CA ALA A 207 -36.66 -19.44 8.31
C ALA A 207 -35.38 -18.59 8.13
N PRO A 208 -34.56 -18.40 9.19
CA PRO A 208 -33.36 -17.56 9.14
C PRO A 208 -32.40 -18.00 8.03
N ASP A 209 -31.50 -17.09 7.59
CA ASP A 209 -30.50 -17.27 6.51
C ASP A 209 -29.82 -18.65 6.49
N ARG A 210 -29.66 -19.27 7.66
CA ARG A 210 -29.14 -20.63 7.82
C ARG A 210 -29.91 -21.68 6.99
N VAL A 211 -31.23 -21.59 6.85
CA VAL A 211 -32.03 -22.58 6.08
C VAL A 211 -31.88 -22.37 4.56
N LEU A 212 -31.70 -21.12 4.12
CA LEU A 212 -31.29 -20.83 2.74
C LEU A 212 -29.97 -21.55 2.42
N LEU A 213 -29.01 -21.46 3.33
CA LEU A 213 -27.69 -22.08 3.19
C LEU A 213 -27.72 -23.60 3.36
N ASP A 214 -28.53 -24.13 4.28
CA ASP A 214 -28.72 -25.57 4.48
C ASP A 214 -29.38 -26.23 3.25
N SER A 215 -30.31 -25.53 2.58
CA SER A 215 -30.93 -26.02 1.35
C SER A 215 -29.96 -26.12 0.17
N LEU A 216 -28.94 -25.24 0.13
CA LEU A 216 -27.92 -25.21 -0.92
C LEU A 216 -26.67 -26.06 -0.59
N SER A 217 -26.46 -26.40 0.67
CA SER A 217 -25.35 -27.27 1.11
C SER A 217 -25.77 -28.73 1.27
N SER A 218 -27.07 -29.04 1.27
CA SER A 218 -27.55 -30.42 1.18
C SER A 218 -27.23 -31.03 -0.19
N SER A 219 -27.04 -32.35 -0.25
CA SER A 219 -26.83 -33.13 -1.49
C SER A 219 -27.96 -33.00 -2.53
N THR A 220 -29.06 -32.33 -2.16
CA THR A 220 -30.20 -31.93 -2.98
C THR A 220 -30.26 -30.40 -3.10
N ASN A 221 -29.16 -29.78 -3.53
CA ASN A 221 -29.11 -28.35 -3.83
C ASN A 221 -30.06 -28.04 -5.01
N LEU A 222 -30.84 -26.94 -4.93
CA LEU A 222 -31.71 -26.41 -5.99
C LEU A 222 -31.03 -26.28 -7.37
N LEU A 223 -29.70 -26.18 -7.39
CA LEU A 223 -28.90 -26.17 -8.61
C LEU A 223 -28.72 -27.57 -9.23
N ILE A 224 -28.67 -28.62 -8.41
CA ILE A 224 -28.35 -30.00 -8.78
C ILE A 224 -29.60 -30.84 -9.09
N ASP A 225 -30.70 -30.70 -8.33
CA ASP A 225 -31.90 -31.56 -8.48
C ASP A 225 -33.22 -30.75 -8.50
N PRO A 226 -34.18 -31.02 -9.43
CA PRO A 226 -35.36 -30.20 -9.64
C PRO A 226 -36.51 -30.67 -8.74
N VAL A 227 -36.43 -30.38 -7.44
CA VAL A 227 -37.61 -30.51 -6.57
C VAL A 227 -38.58 -29.37 -6.90
N GLU A 228 -39.54 -29.65 -7.79
CA GLU A 228 -40.82 -28.96 -8.09
C GLU A 228 -40.89 -27.43 -8.26
N ILE A 229 -39.85 -26.67 -7.97
CA ILE A 229 -39.85 -25.19 -7.94
C ILE A 229 -39.05 -24.71 -9.15
N ASP A 230 -39.77 -24.21 -10.16
CA ASP A 230 -39.28 -23.69 -11.44
C ASP A 230 -38.13 -24.49 -12.07
N ARG A 231 -38.49 -25.37 -13.04
CA ARG A 231 -37.56 -26.19 -13.84
C ARG A 231 -36.69 -25.34 -14.79
N VAL A 232 -35.88 -24.45 -14.24
CA VAL A 232 -34.88 -23.70 -15.00
C VAL A 232 -33.79 -24.69 -15.40
N ALA A 233 -33.64 -24.92 -16.71
CA ALA A 233 -32.58 -25.77 -17.23
C ALA A 233 -31.22 -25.05 -17.13
N TRP A 234 -30.15 -25.84 -16.95
CA TRP A 234 -28.80 -25.34 -17.13
C TRP A 234 -28.61 -24.84 -18.56
N LYS A 235 -28.04 -23.64 -18.73
CA LYS A 235 -27.74 -23.05 -20.03
C LYS A 235 -26.25 -23.22 -20.32
N ARG A 236 -25.93 -23.90 -21.43
CA ARG A 236 -24.55 -24.02 -21.91
C ARG A 236 -24.07 -22.72 -22.56
N ILE A 237 -22.83 -22.34 -22.28
CA ILE A 237 -22.08 -21.22 -22.86
C ILE A 237 -20.68 -21.69 -23.28
N GLU A 238 -20.02 -20.93 -24.15
CA GLU A 238 -18.69 -21.27 -24.69
C GLU A 238 -17.60 -21.23 -23.61
N GLY A 239 -16.57 -22.08 -23.75
CA GLY A 239 -15.45 -22.17 -22.80
C GLY A 239 -14.55 -20.93 -22.76
N ASP A 240 -14.56 -20.10 -23.82
CA ASP A 240 -13.85 -18.81 -23.85
C ASP A 240 -14.60 -17.71 -23.08
N LEU A 241 -15.87 -17.92 -22.72
CA LEU A 241 -16.64 -16.94 -21.95
C LEU A 241 -16.35 -17.12 -20.45
N THR A 242 -15.64 -16.16 -19.87
CA THR A 242 -15.26 -16.12 -18.44
C THR A 242 -15.93 -14.99 -17.66
N SER A 243 -16.89 -14.31 -18.29
CA SER A 243 -17.64 -13.21 -17.71
C SER A 243 -19.08 -13.21 -18.21
N LEU A 244 -20.03 -12.98 -17.29
CA LEU A 244 -21.44 -12.85 -17.60
C LEU A 244 -22.03 -11.67 -16.82
N ARG A 245 -22.58 -10.72 -17.55
CA ARG A 245 -23.47 -9.71 -16.98
C ARG A 245 -24.88 -10.29 -16.93
N LEU A 246 -25.44 -10.42 -15.74
CA LEU A 246 -26.82 -10.86 -15.58
C LEU A 246 -27.78 -9.80 -16.16
N PRO A 247 -28.95 -10.22 -16.67
CA PRO A 247 -29.99 -9.29 -17.07
C PRO A 247 -30.49 -8.48 -15.87
N GLU A 248 -31.35 -7.49 -16.12
CA GLU A 248 -31.98 -6.74 -15.04
C GLU A 248 -32.81 -7.66 -14.14
N LEU A 249 -32.43 -7.72 -12.87
CA LEU A 249 -33.06 -8.51 -11.83
C LEU A 249 -34.11 -7.67 -11.08
N ASP A 250 -35.13 -8.34 -10.54
CA ASP A 250 -36.15 -7.64 -9.77
C ASP A 250 -35.61 -7.20 -8.40
N PRO A 251 -35.92 -5.99 -7.95
CA PRO A 251 -35.48 -5.50 -6.64
C PRO A 251 -35.92 -6.44 -5.50
N ALA A 252 -35.05 -6.64 -4.52
CA ALA A 252 -35.28 -7.51 -3.36
C ALA A 252 -35.46 -9.02 -3.67
N ASP A 253 -35.15 -9.46 -4.89
CA ASP A 253 -35.07 -10.87 -5.22
C ASP A 253 -34.00 -11.58 -4.38
N ARG A 254 -34.28 -12.85 -4.08
CA ARG A 254 -33.33 -13.81 -3.50
C ARG A 254 -33.01 -14.84 -4.56
N LEU A 255 -31.74 -14.90 -4.96
CA LEU A 255 -31.32 -15.72 -6.08
C LEU A 255 -30.15 -16.61 -5.67
N ALA A 256 -30.00 -17.74 -6.37
CA ALA A 256 -28.77 -18.52 -6.36
C ALA A 256 -28.26 -18.64 -7.78
N PHE A 257 -26.97 -18.38 -7.96
CA PHE A 257 -26.26 -18.55 -9.22
C PHE A 257 -25.26 -19.69 -9.08
N GLY A 258 -25.29 -20.61 -10.03
CA GLY A 258 -24.33 -21.68 -10.17
C GLY A 258 -23.69 -21.66 -11.54
N ILE A 259 -22.41 -22.01 -11.58
CA ILE A 259 -21.66 -22.30 -12.78
C ILE A 259 -20.95 -23.63 -12.61
N ARG A 260 -20.79 -24.38 -13.70
CA ARG A 260 -19.98 -25.59 -13.72
C ARG A 260 -19.27 -25.74 -15.06
N ALA A 261 -18.05 -26.24 -15.03
CA ALA A 261 -17.27 -26.51 -16.23
C ALA A 261 -17.64 -27.85 -16.87
N LEU A 262 -17.36 -27.97 -18.17
CA LEU A 262 -17.49 -29.19 -18.96
C LEU A 262 -16.23 -29.42 -19.78
N ASP A 263 -15.78 -30.67 -19.84
CA ASP A 263 -14.60 -31.08 -20.59
C ASP A 263 -14.97 -31.56 -22.01
N GLU A 264 -13.94 -31.99 -22.75
CA GLU A 264 -14.07 -32.59 -24.09
C GLU A 264 -14.72 -33.99 -24.07
N ALA A 265 -14.63 -34.71 -22.95
CA ALA A 265 -15.17 -36.05 -22.78
C ALA A 265 -16.65 -36.08 -22.31
N GLY A 266 -17.23 -34.90 -22.03
CA GLY A 266 -18.59 -34.72 -21.54
C GLY A 266 -18.75 -34.82 -20.01
N ALA A 267 -17.65 -34.89 -19.24
CA ALA A 267 -17.70 -34.71 -17.81
C ALA A 267 -18.22 -33.32 -17.47
N ARG A 268 -18.83 -33.26 -16.29
CA ARG A 268 -19.32 -32.03 -15.70
C ARG A 268 -18.69 -31.94 -14.33
N GLU A 269 -18.29 -30.74 -13.95
CA GLU A 269 -17.89 -30.44 -12.59
C GLU A 269 -19.02 -30.89 -11.63
N PRO A 270 -18.79 -31.91 -10.78
CA PRO A 270 -19.86 -32.60 -10.08
C PRO A 270 -20.21 -31.97 -8.74
N HIS A 271 -19.23 -31.28 -8.14
CA HIS A 271 -19.35 -30.69 -6.82
C HIS A 271 -19.67 -29.21 -6.95
N MET A 272 -20.79 -28.78 -6.37
CA MET A 272 -21.07 -27.36 -6.20
C MET A 272 -20.50 -26.94 -4.85
N ILE A 273 -19.47 -26.10 -4.86
CA ILE A 273 -18.79 -25.57 -3.68
C ILE A 273 -19.11 -24.08 -3.56
N ARG A 274 -19.64 -23.71 -2.40
CA ARG A 274 -20.09 -22.34 -2.13
C ARG A 274 -18.93 -21.36 -2.16
N GLY A 275 -19.14 -20.18 -2.75
CA GLY A 275 -18.11 -19.17 -2.95
C GLY A 275 -17.09 -19.53 -4.04
N THR A 276 -17.08 -20.78 -4.50
CA THR A 276 -16.20 -21.26 -5.57
C THR A 276 -16.95 -21.27 -6.90
N ASN A 277 -17.98 -22.10 -7.04
CA ASN A 277 -18.71 -22.26 -8.31
C ASN A 277 -20.24 -22.11 -8.13
N PHE A 278 -20.72 -21.83 -6.92
CA PHE A 278 -22.03 -21.25 -6.70
C PHE A 278 -22.09 -20.32 -5.50
N PHE A 279 -23.10 -19.47 -5.45
CA PHE A 279 -23.46 -18.69 -4.26
C PHE A 279 -24.93 -18.24 -4.32
N ALA A 280 -25.48 -17.89 -3.17
CA ALA A 280 -26.77 -17.19 -3.07
C ALA A 280 -26.53 -15.71 -2.82
N PHE A 281 -27.45 -14.86 -3.28
CA PHE A 281 -27.34 -13.42 -3.12
C PHE A 281 -28.70 -12.74 -3.07
N TYR A 282 -28.68 -11.52 -2.53
CA TYR A 282 -29.81 -10.60 -2.53
C TYR A 282 -29.65 -9.57 -3.64
N VAL A 283 -30.74 -9.16 -4.28
CA VAL A 283 -30.72 -8.05 -5.25
C VAL A 283 -31.04 -6.75 -4.52
N LEU A 284 -30.21 -5.72 -4.72
CA LEU A 284 -30.41 -4.42 -4.12
C LEU A 284 -31.81 -3.85 -4.48
N PRO A 285 -32.52 -3.25 -3.51
CA PRO A 285 -33.83 -2.65 -3.75
C PRO A 285 -33.76 -1.40 -4.65
N SER A 286 -32.58 -0.78 -4.72
CA SER A 286 -32.26 0.38 -5.56
C SER A 286 -30.93 0.16 -6.27
N PRO A 287 -30.61 0.87 -7.37
CA PRO A 287 -29.27 0.84 -7.94
C PRO A 287 -28.20 1.11 -6.88
N GLY A 288 -27.12 0.34 -6.92
CA GLY A 288 -25.98 0.55 -6.02
C GLY A 288 -25.24 1.82 -6.40
N ARG A 289 -24.56 2.43 -5.43
CA ARG A 289 -23.77 3.64 -5.66
C ARG A 289 -22.29 3.35 -5.37
N PRO A 290 -21.37 3.70 -6.29
CA PRO A 290 -19.96 3.44 -6.07
C PRO A 290 -19.43 4.11 -4.80
N ILE A 291 -18.43 3.48 -4.18
CA ILE A 291 -17.49 4.13 -3.28
C ILE A 291 -16.50 4.89 -4.16
N VAL A 292 -16.22 6.16 -3.84
CA VAL A 292 -15.32 6.98 -4.65
C VAL A 292 -14.20 7.50 -3.78
N VAL A 293 -12.97 7.16 -4.14
CA VAL A 293 -11.77 7.72 -3.51
C VAL A 293 -11.32 8.90 -4.36
N VAL A 294 -11.40 10.11 -3.81
CA VAL A 294 -10.83 11.32 -4.42
C VAL A 294 -9.47 11.56 -3.81
N ARG A 295 -8.49 11.93 -4.64
CA ARG A 295 -7.11 12.20 -4.27
C ARG A 295 -6.66 13.56 -4.78
N GLU A 296 -5.87 14.27 -3.98
CA GLU A 296 -5.18 15.51 -4.31
C GLU A 296 -3.77 15.42 -3.71
N ARG A 297 -2.74 15.83 -4.44
CA ARG A 297 -1.33 15.55 -4.10
C ARG A 297 -0.87 16.13 -2.76
N SER A 298 -1.31 17.34 -2.40
CA SER A 298 -0.92 18.02 -1.16
C SER A 298 -1.90 17.79 -0.01
N HIS A 299 -3.15 17.43 -0.30
CA HIS A 299 -4.20 17.27 0.71
C HIS A 299 -4.57 15.82 1.02
N GLY A 300 -4.27 14.91 0.09
CA GLY A 300 -4.37 13.49 0.32
C GLY A 300 -5.47 12.75 -0.38
N SER A 301 -6.13 11.85 0.34
CA SER A 301 -7.29 11.12 -0.17
C SER A 301 -8.48 11.22 0.77
N PHE A 302 -9.67 11.13 0.20
CA PHE A 302 -10.95 11.10 0.90
C PHE A 302 -11.89 10.10 0.23
N VAL A 303 -12.53 9.24 1.02
CA VAL A 303 -13.37 8.14 0.56
C VAL A 303 -14.85 8.52 0.76
N PHE A 304 -15.56 8.76 -0.33
CA PHE A 304 -16.99 9.03 -0.31
C PHE A 304 -17.81 7.73 -0.40
N PRO A 305 -18.83 7.54 0.45
CA PRO A 305 -19.29 8.43 1.53
C PRO A 305 -18.66 8.11 2.90
N THR A 306 -17.72 7.17 2.98
CA THR A 306 -17.16 6.62 4.22
C THR A 306 -16.62 7.69 5.17
N ASP A 307 -15.86 8.64 4.65
CA ASP A 307 -15.19 9.67 5.44
C ASP A 307 -16.08 10.90 5.67
N GLY A 308 -17.18 11.01 4.92
CA GLY A 308 -18.14 12.10 5.04
C GLY A 308 -18.78 12.51 3.71
N PRO A 309 -19.72 13.47 3.75
CA PRO A 309 -20.40 13.98 2.56
C PRO A 309 -19.59 15.05 1.81
N ILE A 310 -18.67 15.74 2.50
CA ILE A 310 -17.88 16.86 1.97
C ILE A 310 -16.43 16.66 2.40
N TRP A 311 -15.51 16.82 1.47
CA TRP A 311 -14.08 16.94 1.75
C TRP A 311 -13.69 18.41 1.75
N GLU A 312 -13.48 18.97 2.94
CA GLU A 312 -13.03 20.36 3.12
C GLU A 312 -11.50 20.41 3.10
N ILE A 313 -10.94 21.25 2.24
CA ILE A 313 -9.50 21.46 2.12
C ILE A 313 -9.18 22.96 2.02
N GLU A 314 -8.02 23.35 2.55
CA GLU A 314 -7.50 24.71 2.42
C GLU A 314 -6.32 24.74 1.43
N ALA A 315 -6.49 25.43 0.30
CA ALA A 315 -5.50 25.49 -0.76
C ALA A 315 -4.87 26.88 -0.89
N ALA A 316 -3.58 26.93 -1.22
CA ALA A 316 -2.92 28.19 -1.55
C ALA A 316 -3.35 28.72 -2.92
N THR A 317 -3.60 30.03 -3.02
CA THR A 317 -3.70 30.69 -4.32
C THR A 317 -2.39 30.55 -5.11
N ASP A 318 -2.49 30.53 -6.43
CA ASP A 318 -1.42 30.31 -7.41
C ASP A 318 -0.73 28.92 -7.34
N ALA A 319 -1.12 28.07 -6.39
CA ALA A 319 -0.68 26.68 -6.34
C ALA A 319 -1.60 25.78 -7.20
N PRO A 320 -1.04 24.91 -8.05
CA PRO A 320 -1.83 23.96 -8.82
C PRO A 320 -2.34 22.80 -7.95
N LEU A 321 -3.64 22.54 -8.01
CA LEU A 321 -4.28 21.37 -7.40
C LEU A 321 -4.47 20.25 -8.43
N TYR A 322 -4.08 19.03 -8.07
CA TYR A 322 -4.12 17.87 -8.96
C TYR A 322 -5.12 16.83 -8.44
N PHE A 323 -6.38 16.98 -8.81
CA PHE A 323 -7.40 16.02 -8.44
C PHE A 323 -7.39 14.78 -9.34
N GLN A 324 -7.46 13.63 -8.69
CA GLN A 324 -7.68 12.31 -9.29
C GLN A 324 -8.78 11.61 -8.52
N TRP A 325 -9.51 10.72 -9.15
CA TRP A 325 -10.45 9.87 -8.43
C TRP A 325 -10.53 8.47 -9.02
N THR A 326 -10.96 7.54 -8.19
CA THR A 326 -11.21 6.15 -8.55
C THR A 326 -12.54 5.72 -7.94
N GLY A 327 -13.35 5.01 -8.70
CA GLY A 327 -14.61 4.43 -8.20
C GLY A 327 -14.45 2.93 -7.93
N ASP A 328 -15.13 2.43 -6.91
CA ASP A 328 -15.28 1.01 -6.64
C ASP A 328 -16.76 0.67 -6.45
N ALA A 329 -17.22 -0.30 -7.24
CA ALA A 329 -18.58 -0.81 -7.22
C ALA A 329 -18.61 -2.35 -7.04
N SER A 330 -17.45 -2.93 -6.69
CA SER A 330 -17.29 -4.37 -6.51
C SER A 330 -18.13 -4.93 -5.36
N GLY A 331 -18.37 -4.12 -4.33
CA GLY A 331 -19.17 -4.49 -3.16
C GLY A 331 -20.63 -4.88 -3.47
N TYR A 332 -21.13 -4.54 -4.66
CA TYR A 332 -22.42 -5.00 -5.16
C TYR A 332 -22.32 -5.61 -6.58
N GLY A 333 -21.15 -6.15 -6.92
CA GLY A 333 -20.96 -6.96 -8.13
C GLY A 333 -21.04 -6.18 -9.43
N THR A 334 -20.64 -4.91 -9.47
CA THR A 334 -20.47 -4.17 -10.73
C THR A 334 -19.15 -3.40 -10.75
N ARG A 335 -18.91 -2.63 -11.81
CA ARG A 335 -17.69 -1.85 -11.99
C ARG A 335 -18.02 -0.35 -12.01
N PRO A 336 -17.06 0.52 -11.64
CA PRO A 336 -17.21 1.94 -11.91
C PRO A 336 -17.42 2.17 -13.42
N GLY A 337 -18.38 3.02 -13.76
CA GLY A 337 -18.75 3.38 -15.13
C GLY A 337 -18.09 4.68 -15.55
N TYR A 338 -18.89 5.65 -15.96
CA TYR A 338 -18.42 6.97 -16.33
C TYR A 338 -18.37 7.91 -15.12
N SER A 339 -17.51 8.92 -15.21
CA SER A 339 -17.48 10.04 -14.28
C SER A 339 -17.66 11.37 -15.00
N ASN A 340 -18.10 12.37 -14.25
CA ASN A 340 -18.27 13.74 -14.71
C ASN A 340 -17.83 14.67 -13.57
N PHE A 341 -17.32 15.86 -13.88
CA PHE A 341 -16.94 16.82 -12.84
C PHE A 341 -17.27 18.25 -13.26
N ALA A 342 -17.44 19.10 -12.26
CA ALA A 342 -17.64 20.54 -12.44
C ALA A 342 -17.08 21.31 -11.23
N LEU A 343 -16.45 22.43 -11.50
CA LEU A 343 -16.00 23.43 -10.54
C LEU A 343 -16.99 24.60 -10.57
N ASP A 344 -17.49 25.00 -9.40
CA ASP A 344 -18.38 26.16 -9.20
C ASP A 344 -19.64 26.14 -10.08
N ILE A 345 -20.22 24.96 -10.28
CA ILE A 345 -21.51 24.82 -10.97
C ILE A 345 -22.65 25.40 -10.11
N PRO A 346 -23.56 26.22 -10.68
CA PRO A 346 -24.62 26.86 -9.91
C PRO A 346 -25.73 25.88 -9.47
N ASP A 347 -25.93 24.80 -10.22
CA ASP A 347 -26.88 23.74 -9.90
C ASP A 347 -26.26 22.38 -10.25
N VAL A 348 -25.98 21.57 -9.22
CA VAL A 348 -25.35 20.25 -9.36
C VAL A 348 -26.31 19.20 -9.95
N GLU A 349 -27.62 19.44 -9.89
CA GLU A 349 -28.62 18.53 -10.44
C GLU A 349 -28.91 18.81 -11.92
N ASP A 350 -28.56 20.02 -12.41
CA ASP A 350 -28.76 20.39 -13.82
C ASP A 350 -27.64 19.83 -14.72
N ASP A 351 -27.83 18.59 -15.14
CA ASP A 351 -27.02 17.89 -16.14
C ASP A 351 -27.12 18.54 -17.55
N THR A 352 -27.78 19.68 -17.76
CA THR A 352 -27.71 20.40 -19.05
C THR A 352 -26.65 21.49 -19.08
N LEU A 353 -26.18 21.95 -17.91
CA LEU A 353 -25.07 22.88 -17.80
C LEU A 353 -23.77 22.19 -18.23
N ARG A 354 -23.11 22.75 -19.24
CA ARG A 354 -21.90 22.19 -19.84
C ARG A 354 -20.84 23.28 -20.03
N ASP A 355 -19.63 23.01 -19.57
CA ASP A 355 -18.43 23.79 -19.91
C ASP A 355 -17.28 22.81 -20.20
N PRO A 356 -16.60 22.90 -21.35
CA PRO A 356 -15.54 21.95 -21.72
C PRO A 356 -14.29 22.03 -20.81
N ARG A 357 -14.16 23.08 -19.99
CA ARG A 357 -13.14 23.22 -18.95
C ARG A 357 -13.63 22.76 -17.58
N GLY A 358 -14.92 22.43 -17.46
CA GLY A 358 -15.56 22.07 -16.21
C GLY A 358 -15.76 23.24 -15.25
N ILE A 359 -15.79 24.50 -15.69
CA ILE A 359 -15.99 25.68 -14.81
C ILE A 359 -17.39 26.24 -15.03
N GLY A 360 -18.23 26.28 -13.99
CA GLY A 360 -19.63 26.73 -14.07
C GLY A 360 -20.59 25.74 -14.75
N GLY A 361 -20.09 24.57 -15.17
CA GLY A 361 -20.87 23.53 -15.84
C GLY A 361 -20.07 22.22 -15.94
N TRP A 362 -20.79 21.12 -16.17
CA TRP A 362 -20.19 19.80 -16.28
C TRP A 362 -19.32 19.63 -17.52
N ILE A 363 -18.20 18.93 -17.40
CA ILE A 363 -17.35 18.60 -18.55
C ILE A 363 -17.99 17.57 -19.50
N GLY A 364 -18.93 16.77 -18.97
CA GLY A 364 -19.57 15.66 -19.67
C GLY A 364 -19.08 14.31 -19.17
N TRP A 365 -19.90 13.29 -19.35
CA TRP A 365 -19.60 11.92 -18.92
C TRP A 365 -18.45 11.32 -19.76
N GLY A 366 -17.40 10.87 -19.07
CA GLY A 366 -16.20 10.28 -19.67
C GLY A 366 -15.65 9.13 -18.81
N SER A 367 -14.64 8.43 -19.32
CA SER A 367 -14.03 7.29 -18.62
C SER A 367 -13.55 7.67 -17.20
N TRP A 368 -13.79 6.79 -16.23
CA TRP A 368 -13.58 7.05 -14.79
C TRP A 368 -12.15 7.41 -14.37
N GLN A 369 -11.13 7.01 -15.12
CA GLN A 369 -9.74 7.43 -14.85
C GLN A 369 -9.53 8.85 -15.37
N GLY A 370 -10.03 9.83 -14.61
CA GLY A 370 -9.86 11.24 -14.87
C GLY A 370 -8.80 11.82 -13.96
N THR A 371 -7.69 12.29 -14.53
CA THR A 371 -6.91 13.34 -13.88
C THR A 371 -7.44 14.66 -14.42
N VAL A 372 -7.89 15.55 -13.53
CA VAL A 372 -8.23 16.90 -13.97
C VAL A 372 -6.92 17.60 -14.34
N ALA A 373 -6.96 18.43 -15.39
CA ALA A 373 -5.87 19.39 -15.58
C ALA A 373 -5.66 20.20 -14.29
N PRO A 374 -4.43 20.57 -13.93
CA PRO A 374 -4.19 21.30 -12.69
C PRO A 374 -5.09 22.53 -12.59
N ILE A 375 -5.82 22.63 -11.48
CA ILE A 375 -6.66 23.80 -11.18
C ILE A 375 -5.78 24.81 -10.44
N VAL A 376 -5.67 26.02 -10.99
CA VAL A 376 -4.90 27.11 -10.38
C VAL A 376 -5.83 28.27 -10.13
N PHE A 377 -5.97 28.68 -8.88
CA PHE A 377 -6.78 29.83 -8.49
C PHE A 377 -5.90 31.06 -8.33
N PRO A 378 -6.21 32.20 -8.97
CA PRO A 378 -5.38 33.39 -8.87
C PRO A 378 -5.40 34.01 -7.46
N ALA A 379 -4.34 34.70 -7.08
CA ALA A 379 -4.27 35.46 -5.81
C ALA A 379 -5.47 36.42 -5.55
N SER A 380 -6.16 36.88 -6.60
CA SER A 380 -7.37 37.72 -6.47
C SER A 380 -8.57 37.00 -5.85
N GLU A 381 -8.55 35.67 -5.83
CA GLU A 381 -9.59 34.80 -5.25
C GLU A 381 -9.23 34.36 -3.82
N ALA A 382 -8.19 34.94 -3.20
CA ALA A 382 -7.90 34.69 -1.79
C ALA A 382 -9.09 35.01 -0.88
N GLY A 383 -9.45 34.06 -0.02
CA GLY A 383 -10.58 34.16 0.93
C GLY A 383 -11.93 33.78 0.34
N THR A 384 -11.98 33.22 -0.88
CA THR A 384 -13.20 32.59 -1.43
C THR A 384 -13.16 31.07 -1.25
N THR A 385 -14.34 30.47 -1.27
CA THR A 385 -14.51 29.01 -1.29
C THR A 385 -14.96 28.60 -2.69
N HIS A 386 -14.31 27.60 -3.24
CA HIS A 386 -14.69 26.97 -4.51
C HIS A 386 -15.21 25.56 -4.25
N HIS A 387 -16.06 25.08 -5.15
CA HIS A 387 -16.69 23.77 -5.00
C HIS A 387 -16.43 22.89 -6.21
N LEU A 388 -15.62 21.85 -6.02
CA LEU A 388 -15.44 20.80 -7.00
C LEU A 388 -16.45 19.68 -6.72
N TRP A 389 -17.29 19.41 -7.70
CA TRP A 389 -18.27 18.34 -7.69
C TRP A 389 -17.83 17.24 -8.64
N ILE A 390 -17.89 16.00 -8.19
CA ILE A 390 -17.57 14.82 -9.00
C ILE A 390 -18.77 13.88 -8.93
N LYS A 391 -19.29 13.48 -10.10
CA LYS A 391 -20.31 12.46 -10.24
C LYS A 391 -19.66 11.20 -10.78
N VAL A 392 -19.93 10.06 -10.14
CA VAL A 392 -19.46 8.75 -10.60
C VAL A 392 -20.65 7.80 -10.63
N ARG A 393 -20.87 7.14 -11.76
CA ARG A 393 -21.88 6.08 -11.90
C ARG A 393 -21.20 4.73 -11.95
N ASP A 394 -21.97 3.67 -11.75
CA ASP A 394 -21.51 2.33 -12.09
C ASP A 394 -21.66 2.05 -13.61
N LEU A 395 -21.34 0.83 -14.02
CA LEU A 395 -21.42 0.39 -15.41
C LEU A 395 -22.87 0.30 -15.95
N ASP A 396 -23.91 0.39 -15.12
CA ASP A 396 -25.28 0.51 -15.58
C ASP A 396 -25.59 1.92 -16.11
N ASP A 397 -24.76 2.92 -15.77
CA ASP A 397 -24.89 4.32 -16.16
C ASP A 397 -26.30 4.89 -15.89
N LEU A 398 -26.91 4.41 -14.80
CA LEU A 398 -28.23 4.88 -14.36
C LEU A 398 -28.05 6.12 -13.46
N PRO A 399 -28.89 7.16 -13.60
CA PRO A 399 -28.86 8.33 -12.71
C PRO A 399 -28.94 7.96 -11.22
N ASP A 400 -29.72 6.94 -10.86
CA ASP A 400 -29.88 6.52 -9.46
C ASP A 400 -28.64 5.81 -8.87
N SER A 401 -27.75 5.32 -9.73
CA SER A 401 -26.44 4.72 -9.35
C SER A 401 -25.37 5.77 -9.04
N GLU A 402 -25.69 7.04 -9.24
CA GLU A 402 -24.75 8.14 -9.13
C GLU A 402 -24.30 8.37 -7.68
N ARG A 403 -22.99 8.42 -7.51
CA ARG A 403 -22.33 8.99 -6.33
C ARG A 403 -21.94 10.42 -6.67
N LEU A 404 -22.51 11.36 -5.91
CA LEU A 404 -22.05 12.76 -5.89
C LEU A 404 -21.01 12.93 -4.78
N CYS A 405 -19.83 13.40 -5.14
CA CYS A 405 -18.74 13.77 -4.24
C CYS A 405 -18.59 15.29 -4.25
N HIS A 406 -18.39 15.87 -3.07
CA HIS A 406 -18.24 17.31 -2.89
C HIS A 406 -16.89 17.60 -2.24
N VAL A 407 -16.06 18.38 -2.92
CA VAL A 407 -14.83 18.94 -2.36
C VAL A 407 -15.02 20.44 -2.23
N ALA A 408 -14.92 20.97 -1.01
CA ALA A 408 -14.92 22.40 -0.74
C ALA A 408 -13.46 22.86 -0.58
N ILE A 409 -13.08 23.86 -1.37
CA ILE A 409 -11.70 24.35 -1.50
C ILE A 409 -11.68 25.78 -1.00
N ASP A 410 -11.22 25.98 0.22
CA ASP A 410 -11.04 27.30 0.81
C ASP A 410 -9.69 27.87 0.38
N LEU A 411 -9.72 29.00 -0.32
CA LEU A 411 -8.51 29.61 -0.87
C LEU A 411 -7.85 30.52 0.15
N VAL A 412 -6.62 30.18 0.49
CA VAL A 412 -5.77 30.99 1.36
C VAL A 412 -4.80 31.80 0.52
N GLY A 413 -4.88 33.12 0.66
CA GLY A 413 -3.95 34.05 0.02
C GLY A 413 -2.64 34.17 0.78
N PHE A 414 -1.54 33.80 0.15
CA PHE A 414 -0.20 33.91 0.74
C PHE A 414 0.38 35.28 0.46
N ARG A 415 0.43 36.12 1.51
CA ARG A 415 0.90 37.51 1.40
C ARG A 415 2.40 37.63 1.60
N PHE A 416 2.97 36.75 2.44
CA PHE A 416 4.39 36.80 2.82
C PHE A 416 4.84 38.22 3.22
N ASP A 417 3.95 38.96 3.89
CA ASP A 417 4.12 40.35 4.32
C ASP A 417 4.92 40.49 5.61
N ARG A 418 5.03 39.40 6.37
CA ARG A 418 5.86 39.28 7.58
C ARG A 418 7.13 38.50 7.30
N HIS A 419 8.18 38.81 8.05
CA HIS A 419 9.49 38.21 7.85
C HIS A 419 9.54 36.77 8.37
N ALA A 420 9.34 36.54 9.67
CA ALA A 420 9.41 35.18 10.21
C ALA A 420 8.46 34.92 11.38
N LEU A 421 8.05 33.66 11.52
CA LEU A 421 7.32 33.11 12.68
C LEU A 421 8.14 31.99 13.30
N ILE A 422 8.37 32.05 14.61
CA ILE A 422 8.90 30.93 15.40
C ILE A 422 7.71 30.26 16.11
N ILE A 423 7.53 28.97 15.84
CA ILE A 423 6.62 28.07 16.55
C ILE A 423 7.49 27.31 17.54
N ASP A 424 7.38 27.67 18.83
CA ASP A 424 8.08 26.95 19.90
C ASP A 424 7.16 25.92 20.55
N ASP A 425 7.56 24.67 20.40
CA ASP A 425 6.94 23.47 20.94
C ASP A 425 7.99 22.55 21.58
N SER A 426 9.13 23.10 22.01
CA SER A 426 10.24 22.32 22.54
C SER A 426 10.34 22.40 24.04
N ARG A 427 10.23 21.26 24.72
CA ARG A 427 10.47 21.16 26.16
C ARG A 427 11.58 20.16 26.46
N ILE A 428 12.74 20.66 26.87
CA ILE A 428 13.85 19.78 27.29
C ILE A 428 13.76 19.51 28.80
N PRO A 429 13.68 18.24 29.24
CA PRO A 429 13.64 17.91 30.66
C PRO A 429 14.84 18.48 31.43
N GLY A 430 14.54 19.23 32.50
CA GLY A 430 15.56 19.79 33.39
C GLY A 430 16.17 21.12 32.92
N ILE A 431 15.71 21.67 31.80
CA ILE A 431 16.14 22.99 31.30
C ILE A 431 14.92 23.92 31.33
N PRO A 432 14.99 25.08 32.00
CA PRO A 432 13.94 26.07 31.92
C PRO A 432 13.71 26.51 30.47
N ASP A 433 12.45 26.54 30.04
CA ASP A 433 12.07 26.88 28.66
C ASP A 433 12.64 28.22 28.20
N THR A 434 12.53 29.24 29.06
CA THR A 434 13.12 30.57 28.83
C THR A 434 14.64 30.56 28.62
N GLU A 435 15.35 29.59 29.20
CA GLU A 435 16.80 29.45 29.02
C GLU A 435 17.12 28.80 27.67
N HIS A 436 16.34 27.78 27.30
CA HIS A 436 16.40 27.12 26.01
C HIS A 436 16.10 28.09 24.85
N ASP A 437 15.03 28.87 24.96
CA ASP A 437 14.67 29.89 23.98
C ASP A 437 15.75 30.96 23.83
N ALA A 438 16.28 31.46 24.95
CA ALA A 438 17.35 32.44 24.93
C ALA A 438 18.59 31.90 24.19
N PHE A 439 18.92 30.61 24.40
CA PHE A 439 20.00 29.96 23.68
C PHE A 439 19.72 29.87 22.18
N LEU A 440 18.54 29.40 21.77
CA LEU A 440 18.20 29.28 20.36
C LEU A 440 18.16 30.62 19.65
N HIS A 441 17.57 31.66 20.27
CA HIS A 441 17.51 33.00 19.71
C HIS A 441 18.89 33.62 19.51
N THR A 442 19.81 33.41 20.45
CA THR A 442 21.15 34.00 20.41
C THR A 442 22.14 33.19 19.60
N THR A 443 21.85 31.90 19.37
CA THR A 443 22.78 30.95 18.73
C THR A 443 22.27 30.55 17.35
N VAL A 444 21.22 29.72 17.27
CA VAL A 444 20.73 29.10 16.03
C VAL A 444 19.95 30.09 15.17
N LEU A 445 19.08 30.89 15.80
CA LEU A 445 18.11 31.76 15.13
C LEU A 445 18.55 33.22 15.08
N ARG A 446 19.76 33.54 15.57
CA ARG A 446 20.32 34.90 15.59
C ARG A 446 20.18 35.60 14.25
N ARG A 447 20.57 34.90 13.17
CA ARG A 447 20.49 35.44 11.81
C ARG A 447 19.09 35.81 11.38
N LEU A 448 18.07 35.09 11.85
CA LEU A 448 16.67 35.36 11.54
C LEU A 448 16.26 36.74 12.05
N PHE A 449 16.62 37.07 13.30
CA PHE A 449 16.36 38.37 13.93
C PHE A 449 17.16 39.52 13.28
N GLU A 450 18.36 39.24 12.76
CA GLU A 450 19.13 40.25 12.03
C GLU A 450 18.50 40.65 10.69
N LEU A 451 17.77 39.72 10.07
CA LEU A 451 17.17 39.91 8.76
C LEU A 451 15.79 40.59 8.81
N GLY A 452 15.12 40.62 9.96
CA GLY A 452 13.84 41.30 10.14
C GLY A 452 13.09 40.93 11.41
N ASP A 453 11.87 41.46 11.55
CA ASP A 453 11.01 41.21 12.69
C ASP A 453 10.54 39.74 12.75
N VAL A 454 10.58 39.16 13.95
CA VAL A 454 10.22 37.76 14.19
C VAL A 454 9.07 37.72 15.19
N ASP A 455 7.98 37.06 14.80
CA ASP A 455 6.85 36.80 15.69
C ASP A 455 7.00 35.44 16.36
N PHE A 456 6.37 35.31 17.53
CA PHE A 456 6.40 34.08 18.34
C PHE A 456 5.01 33.48 18.52
N TYR A 457 4.96 32.16 18.43
CA TYR A 457 3.80 31.35 18.71
C TYR A 457 4.19 30.20 19.64
N ALA A 458 3.66 30.21 20.86
CA ALA A 458 3.80 29.11 21.82
C ALA A 458 2.52 28.25 21.77
N THR A 459 2.70 26.93 21.66
CA THR A 459 1.61 25.96 21.49
C THR A 459 0.75 25.78 22.76
N GLU A 460 1.30 26.06 23.95
CA GLU A 460 0.65 25.81 25.24
C GLU A 460 -0.60 26.68 25.50
N ASP A 461 -0.76 27.81 24.82
CA ASP A 461 -1.75 28.85 25.17
C ASP A 461 -2.69 29.27 24.01
N ARG A 462 -2.60 28.65 22.83
CA ARG A 462 -3.22 29.20 21.61
C ARG A 462 -4.01 28.20 20.75
N PRO A 463 -5.04 28.66 20.01
CA PRO A 463 -5.76 27.84 19.05
C PRO A 463 -4.84 27.43 17.89
N VAL A 464 -5.05 26.22 17.35
CA VAL A 464 -4.32 25.65 16.19
C VAL A 464 -4.00 26.73 15.16
N LEU A 465 -2.71 26.83 14.79
CA LEU A 465 -2.21 27.83 13.86
C LEU A 465 -2.80 27.56 12.47
N ASP A 466 -3.69 28.42 11.99
CA ASP A 466 -4.31 28.23 10.68
C ASP A 466 -3.36 28.54 9.51
N LEU A 467 -3.66 27.98 8.34
CA LEU A 467 -2.89 28.20 7.12
C LEU A 467 -2.84 29.68 6.73
N ALA A 468 -3.91 30.44 7.00
CA ALA A 468 -3.97 31.87 6.76
C ALA A 468 -2.91 32.65 7.55
N THR A 469 -2.65 32.26 8.81
CA THR A 469 -1.60 32.82 9.64
C THR A 469 -0.23 32.45 9.11
N LEU A 470 0.00 31.19 8.75
CA LEU A 470 1.24 30.73 8.11
C LEU A 470 1.53 31.54 6.84
N GLY A 471 0.53 31.76 5.98
CA GLY A 471 0.66 32.46 4.71
C GLY A 471 1.07 33.94 4.81
N ARG A 472 1.14 34.51 6.01
CA ARG A 472 1.70 35.85 6.24
C ARG A 472 3.22 35.86 6.30
N TYR A 473 3.87 34.75 6.65
CA TYR A 473 5.30 34.74 6.98
C TYR A 473 6.14 34.16 5.86
N ARG A 474 7.18 34.90 5.44
CA ARG A 474 8.17 34.39 4.47
C ARG A 474 8.91 33.17 4.98
N GLN A 475 9.14 33.11 6.30
CA GLN A 475 9.84 32.04 6.98
C GLN A 475 9.02 31.53 8.16
N VAL A 476 8.91 30.22 8.28
CA VAL A 476 8.38 29.54 9.47
C VAL A 476 9.50 28.69 10.02
N VAL A 477 9.84 28.92 11.28
CA VAL A 477 10.75 28.07 12.04
C VAL A 477 9.91 27.30 13.03
N TRP A 478 9.93 25.98 12.96
CA TRP A 478 9.27 25.12 13.93
C TRP A 478 10.31 24.42 14.77
N GLN A 479 10.24 24.68 16.06
CA GLN A 479 11.03 24.03 17.09
C GLN A 479 10.18 23.01 17.84
N THR A 480 10.56 21.74 17.81
CA THR A 480 9.88 20.66 18.54
C THR A 480 10.86 19.96 19.47
N SER A 481 10.40 19.54 20.65
CA SER A 481 11.17 18.63 21.49
C SER A 481 10.24 17.92 22.45
N ASP A 482 10.24 16.60 22.32
CA ASP A 482 9.29 15.75 23.01
C ASP A 482 9.91 15.27 24.34
N GLY A 483 9.97 16.18 25.31
CA GLY A 483 10.46 15.88 26.66
C GLY A 483 9.58 14.92 27.46
N VAL A 484 8.39 14.56 26.95
CA VAL A 484 7.42 13.71 27.64
C VAL A 484 6.87 12.63 26.69
N PRO A 485 7.26 11.36 26.84
CA PRO A 485 7.00 10.29 25.85
C PRO A 485 5.54 9.81 25.74
N ARG A 486 4.51 10.63 26.00
CA ARG A 486 3.13 10.15 26.23
C ARG A 486 1.97 11.08 25.84
N ARG A 487 2.10 12.08 24.95
CA ARG A 487 0.90 12.80 24.46
C ARG A 487 0.70 12.65 22.95
N PRO A 488 -0.43 12.05 22.52
CA PRO A 488 -0.73 11.78 21.10
C PRO A 488 -1.36 13.00 20.39
N THR A 489 -0.92 14.20 20.70
CA THR A 489 -1.32 15.41 19.96
C THR A 489 -0.04 16.14 19.57
N ASP A 490 0.74 15.53 18.69
CA ASP A 490 1.86 16.20 18.06
C ASP A 490 1.28 17.33 17.20
N PRO A 491 1.41 18.61 17.59
CA PRO A 491 0.80 19.71 16.85
C PRO A 491 1.32 19.78 15.41
N ILE A 492 2.51 19.23 15.16
CA ILE A 492 3.10 19.08 13.83
C ILE A 492 2.39 18.03 12.98
N ALA A 493 1.87 16.96 13.59
CA ALA A 493 1.03 15.98 12.88
C ALA A 493 -0.30 16.62 12.46
N ASP A 494 -0.86 17.49 13.29
CA ASP A 494 -2.09 18.23 12.98
C ASP A 494 -1.84 19.29 11.87
N LEU A 495 -0.68 19.94 11.87
CA LEU A 495 -0.31 21.00 10.91
C LEU A 495 0.46 20.49 9.68
N ARG A 496 0.68 19.17 9.54
CA ARG A 496 1.45 18.60 8.42
C ARG A 496 0.91 19.02 7.05
N ARG A 497 -0.42 19.08 6.93
CA ARG A 497 -1.12 19.50 5.72
C ARG A 497 -0.86 20.98 5.44
N ASP A 498 -0.99 21.81 6.47
CA ASP A 498 -0.83 23.26 6.37
C ASP A 498 0.63 23.64 6.05
N LEU A 499 1.61 22.96 6.65
CA LEU A 499 3.02 23.12 6.33
C LEU A 499 3.36 22.70 4.89
N ALA A 500 2.74 21.62 4.40
CA ALA A 500 2.90 21.18 3.01
C ALA A 500 2.30 22.21 2.03
N THR A 501 1.11 22.74 2.33
CA THR A 501 0.49 23.81 1.54
C THR A 501 1.31 25.11 1.61
N TYR A 502 1.83 25.47 2.78
CA TYR A 502 2.73 26.61 2.98
C TYR A 502 4.00 26.51 2.14
N SER A 503 4.65 25.34 2.16
CA SER A 503 5.82 25.07 1.31
C SER A 503 5.46 25.16 -0.17
N THR A 504 4.34 24.57 -0.59
CA THR A 504 3.89 24.60 -2.00
C THR A 504 3.61 26.03 -2.47
N ALA A 505 3.14 26.90 -1.59
CA ALA A 505 2.96 28.34 -1.87
C ALA A 505 4.29 29.13 -1.97
N GLY A 506 5.45 28.48 -1.78
CA GLY A 506 6.77 29.13 -1.82
C GLY A 506 7.30 29.57 -0.45
N GLY A 507 6.63 29.20 0.64
CA GLY A 507 7.06 29.45 2.02
C GLY A 507 8.39 28.78 2.35
N ARG A 508 9.13 29.33 3.32
CA ARG A 508 10.45 28.80 3.72
C ARG A 508 10.33 28.17 5.10
N LEU A 509 10.59 26.88 5.20
CA LEU A 509 10.38 26.12 6.43
C LEU A 509 11.73 25.70 7.02
N PHE A 510 11.95 25.98 8.31
CA PHE A 510 13.06 25.43 9.07
C PHE A 510 12.52 24.59 10.22
N LEU A 511 12.69 23.28 10.14
CA LEU A 511 12.34 22.35 11.21
C LEU A 511 13.58 22.10 12.08
N LEU A 512 13.49 22.30 13.39
CA LEU A 512 14.58 22.03 14.33
C LEU A 512 14.04 21.30 15.57
N GLY A 513 14.77 20.33 16.10
CA GLY A 513 14.30 19.57 17.25
C GLY A 513 14.85 18.16 17.33
N ASP A 514 14.56 17.47 18.42
CA ASP A 514 14.67 16.01 18.46
C ASP A 514 13.35 15.36 18.03
N ARG A 515 13.44 14.20 17.35
CA ARG A 515 12.29 13.36 16.96
C ARG A 515 11.36 13.99 15.92
N LEU A 516 11.87 14.88 15.07
CA LEU A 516 11.09 15.46 13.96
C LEU A 516 10.58 14.40 13.00
N SER A 517 11.39 13.36 12.77
CA SER A 517 11.01 12.21 11.96
C SER A 517 9.86 11.39 12.56
N CYS A 518 9.74 11.35 13.89
CA CYS A 518 8.71 10.60 14.62
C CYS A 518 7.38 11.37 14.71
N ALA A 519 7.44 12.68 14.99
CA ALA A 519 6.26 13.53 15.14
C ALA A 519 5.46 13.72 13.84
N LEU A 520 6.01 13.26 12.71
CA LEU A 520 5.40 13.29 11.38
C LEU A 520 4.85 11.92 10.93
N ASP A 521 4.98 10.88 11.77
CA ASP A 521 4.41 9.54 11.60
C ASP A 521 2.97 9.50 12.18
N PRO A 522 2.01 8.77 11.59
CA PRO A 522 0.72 8.52 12.22
C PRO A 522 0.87 7.87 13.60
N PRO A 523 -0.08 8.15 14.52
CA PRO A 523 -0.04 7.69 15.91
C PRO A 523 -0.37 6.20 16.02
N GLU A 524 0.44 5.31 15.45
CA GLU A 524 0.43 3.92 15.91
C GLU A 524 1.21 3.83 17.22
N ILE A 525 0.48 3.42 18.26
CA ILE A 525 0.91 3.43 19.66
C ILE A 525 2.17 2.57 19.83
N GLY A 526 3.33 3.22 20.02
CA GLY A 526 4.48 2.63 20.71
C GLY A 526 5.66 2.18 19.86
N ASN A 527 5.72 2.49 18.56
CA ASN A 527 6.88 2.18 17.73
C ASN A 527 7.11 3.32 16.72
N CYS A 528 8.13 4.15 16.93
CA CYS A 528 8.62 5.11 15.92
C CYS A 528 9.37 4.38 14.79
N THR A 529 8.91 3.19 14.40
CA THR A 529 9.45 2.45 13.27
C THR A 529 8.69 2.94 12.05
N PHE A 530 9.32 3.82 11.28
CA PHE A 530 8.97 4.05 9.88
C PHE A 530 8.57 2.71 9.24
N PRO A 531 7.46 2.62 8.49
CA PRO A 531 7.01 1.33 7.99
C PRO A 531 8.10 0.67 7.13
N ARG A 532 8.75 -0.36 7.69
CA ARG A 532 9.45 -1.42 6.96
C ARG A 532 8.40 -2.22 6.21
N ILE A 533 7.84 -1.67 5.14
CA ILE A 533 6.95 -2.44 4.29
C ILE A 533 7.68 -2.65 2.96
N ALA A 534 8.16 -3.88 2.79
CA ALA A 534 8.57 -4.41 1.50
C ALA A 534 7.43 -4.25 0.48
N PRO A 535 7.71 -4.19 -0.83
CA PRO A 535 6.66 -4.12 -1.84
C PRO A 535 5.72 -5.34 -1.68
N GLY A 536 4.49 -5.14 -1.18
CA GLY A 536 3.47 -6.19 -1.10
C GLY A 536 2.60 -6.29 0.17
N ALA A 537 2.90 -5.61 1.29
CA ALA A 537 2.02 -5.73 2.47
C ALA A 537 0.75 -4.85 2.32
N SER A 538 -0.41 -5.49 2.38
CA SER A 538 -1.76 -4.96 2.16
C SER A 538 -2.35 -4.17 3.34
N ASN A 539 -1.57 -3.94 4.40
CA ASN A 539 -2.00 -3.12 5.55
C ASN A 539 -1.50 -1.69 5.34
N GLU A 540 -2.09 -1.01 4.37
CA GLU A 540 -1.95 0.44 4.25
C GLU A 540 -2.79 1.07 5.36
N SER A 541 -2.14 1.75 6.32
CA SER A 541 -2.89 2.66 7.19
C SER A 541 -3.52 3.73 6.28
N PRO A 542 -4.86 3.84 6.22
CA PRO A 542 -5.55 4.73 5.28
C PRO A 542 -5.18 6.21 5.49
N ASP A 543 -4.63 6.56 6.65
CA ASP A 543 -4.30 7.93 7.02
C ASP A 543 -2.91 8.39 6.55
N PHE A 544 -2.13 7.48 5.92
CA PHE A 544 -0.76 7.75 5.56
C PHE A 544 -0.49 7.81 4.06
N GLN A 545 -0.33 9.05 3.58
CA GLN A 545 -0.20 9.33 2.16
C GLN A 545 1.25 9.26 1.72
N ARG A 546 1.61 8.10 1.15
CA ARG A 546 2.94 7.87 0.57
C ARG A 546 3.32 8.82 -0.57
N ASP A 547 2.36 9.59 -1.08
CA ASP A 547 2.56 10.55 -2.15
C ASP A 547 2.58 12.02 -1.67
N GLY A 548 2.28 12.26 -0.38
CA GLY A 548 2.30 13.61 0.20
C GLY A 548 3.71 14.18 0.15
N PHE A 549 3.83 15.47 -0.18
CA PHE A 549 5.15 16.09 -0.30
C PHE A 549 5.98 16.00 0.98
N LEU A 550 5.38 16.30 2.14
CA LEU A 550 6.12 16.27 3.40
C LEU A 550 6.64 14.85 3.67
N TRP A 551 5.87 13.81 3.31
CA TRP A 551 6.35 12.44 3.35
C TRP A 551 7.49 12.16 2.35
N GLN A 552 7.39 12.61 1.10
CA GLN A 552 8.48 12.48 0.11
C GLN A 552 9.76 13.20 0.55
N PHE A 553 9.64 14.36 1.20
CA PHE A 553 10.73 15.14 1.77
C PHE A 553 11.32 14.47 3.02
N MET A 554 10.47 13.92 3.89
CA MET A 554 10.84 13.31 5.17
C MET A 554 11.21 11.82 5.07
N LYS A 555 11.17 11.23 3.86
CA LYS A 555 11.54 9.82 3.61
C LYS A 555 13.02 9.59 3.87
N TYR A 556 13.41 9.56 5.14
CA TYR A 556 14.61 8.94 5.63
C TYR A 556 14.54 7.45 5.27
N ARG A 557 15.29 7.01 4.26
CA ARG A 557 15.32 5.60 3.83
C ARG A 557 16.19 4.70 4.72
N GLY A 558 16.12 4.87 6.03
CA GLY A 558 16.78 4.01 7.00
C GLY A 558 15.83 3.62 8.13
N ASP A 559 16.11 2.50 8.78
CA ASP A 559 15.37 2.07 9.95
C ASP A 559 15.54 3.13 11.03
N LEU A 560 14.51 3.53 11.78
CA LEU A 560 14.71 4.42 12.94
C LEU A 560 15.35 3.65 14.11
N VAL A 561 16.28 4.27 14.85
CA VAL A 561 16.70 3.73 16.16
C VAL A 561 15.53 3.90 17.11
N THR A 562 14.81 2.82 17.40
CA THR A 562 14.11 2.74 18.67
C THR A 562 15.16 2.79 19.78
N SER A 563 14.95 3.65 20.78
CA SER A 563 15.71 3.56 22.02
C SER A 563 15.50 2.14 22.57
N LEU A 564 16.49 1.27 22.45
CA LEU A 564 16.44 -0.03 23.12
C LEU A 564 16.44 0.29 24.61
N SER A 565 15.29 0.18 25.25
CA SER A 565 15.12 0.17 26.70
C SER A 565 15.77 -1.06 27.37
N GLY A 566 16.59 -1.81 26.63
CA GLY A 566 17.34 -2.96 27.10
C GLY A 566 18.57 -2.54 27.89
N THR A 567 18.72 -3.13 29.06
CA THR A 567 19.83 -3.00 30.02
C THR A 567 21.16 -3.59 29.53
N THR A 568 21.37 -3.74 28.22
CA THR A 568 22.56 -4.39 27.68
C THR A 568 23.75 -3.41 27.61
N PRO A 569 24.95 -3.82 28.08
CA PRO A 569 26.18 -3.01 28.02
C PRO A 569 26.63 -2.55 26.62
N SER A 570 25.97 -3.00 25.55
CA SER A 570 26.22 -2.58 24.16
C SER A 570 25.47 -1.31 23.75
N ALA A 571 24.39 -0.93 24.45
CA ALA A 571 23.64 0.31 24.20
C ALA A 571 24.37 1.57 24.70
N GLU A 572 25.51 1.36 25.34
CA GLU A 572 26.17 2.28 26.24
C GLU A 572 27.28 3.11 25.52
N ALA A 573 27.71 2.68 24.32
CA ALA A 573 28.76 3.36 23.53
C ALA A 573 28.27 4.05 22.24
N SER A 574 26.97 4.08 21.96
CA SER A 574 26.41 4.44 20.63
C SER A 574 25.88 5.88 20.51
N GLY A 575 26.26 6.78 21.40
CA GLY A 575 25.80 8.18 21.36
C GLY A 575 26.44 9.03 20.25
N MET A 576 25.68 9.98 19.70
CA MET A 576 26.24 11.09 18.92
C MET A 576 27.25 11.86 19.80
N VAL A 577 28.40 12.20 19.24
CA VAL A 577 29.42 13.07 19.88
C VAL A 577 29.60 14.39 19.16
N GLY A 578 28.99 14.49 17.98
CA GLY A 578 28.99 15.63 17.10
C GLY A 578 28.26 15.29 15.80
N ALA A 579 28.13 16.26 14.92
CA ALA A 579 27.60 16.06 13.58
C ALA A 579 28.67 16.52 12.57
N ARG A 580 29.08 15.62 11.68
CA ARG A 580 30.04 15.92 10.62
C ARG A 580 29.30 16.57 9.47
N SER A 581 29.81 17.70 9.01
CA SER A 581 29.26 18.39 7.87
C SER A 581 29.52 17.61 6.58
N LEU A 582 28.53 17.57 5.71
CA LEU A 582 28.61 17.03 4.35
C LEU A 582 28.64 18.13 3.29
N ASP A 583 28.41 19.38 3.70
CA ASP A 583 28.41 20.56 2.85
C ASP A 583 29.46 21.57 3.37
N PRO A 584 30.43 21.99 2.55
CA PRO A 584 31.55 22.83 3.00
C PRO A 584 31.13 24.20 3.55
N SER A 585 29.90 24.64 3.32
CA SER A 585 29.35 25.88 3.89
C SER A 585 28.85 25.74 5.33
N TYR A 586 28.86 24.51 5.87
CA TYR A 586 28.45 24.20 7.23
C TYR A 586 29.67 23.68 8.03
N PRO A 587 29.89 24.13 9.28
CA PRO A 587 30.99 23.64 10.10
C PRO A 587 30.64 22.28 10.75
N ASP A 588 31.64 21.47 11.08
CA ASP A 588 31.42 20.32 11.96
C ASP A 588 30.88 20.79 13.33
N LEU A 589 29.87 20.10 13.83
CA LEU A 589 29.25 20.39 15.13
C LEU A 589 29.82 19.44 16.18
N SER A 590 30.28 19.99 17.31
CA SER A 590 30.77 19.20 18.45
C SER A 590 29.83 19.34 19.64
N ILE A 591 29.72 18.30 20.47
CA ILE A 591 29.01 18.42 21.76
C ILE A 591 29.70 19.45 22.67
N ASP A 592 28.89 20.31 23.28
CA ASP A 592 29.33 21.18 24.36
C ASP A 592 29.54 20.34 25.63
N ARG A 593 30.81 20.07 25.94
CA ARG A 593 31.20 19.26 27.10
C ARG A 593 30.85 19.89 28.45
N ALA A 594 30.57 21.19 28.49
CA ALA A 594 30.11 21.84 29.71
C ALA A 594 28.64 21.53 30.01
N LYS A 595 27.83 21.34 28.95
CA LYS A 595 26.40 20.98 29.05
C LYS A 595 26.18 19.48 29.11
N TRP A 596 27.00 18.72 28.38
CA TRP A 596 26.92 17.28 28.31
C TRP A 596 28.31 16.66 28.41
N ASP A 597 28.65 16.12 29.58
CA ASP A 597 29.89 15.35 29.75
C ASP A 597 29.63 13.85 29.51
N PRO A 598 30.02 13.30 28.34
CA PRO A 598 29.87 11.88 28.07
C PRO A 598 30.80 11.00 28.92
N ARG A 599 31.76 11.58 29.67
CA ARG A 599 32.67 10.86 30.57
C ARG A 599 32.16 10.77 32.00
N GLY A 600 31.41 11.77 32.48
CA GLY A 600 30.75 11.76 33.80
C GLY A 600 29.68 10.68 33.95
N THR A 601 29.26 10.08 32.83
CA THR A 601 28.34 8.95 32.74
C THR A 601 29.05 7.58 32.77
N ILE A 602 30.38 7.55 32.88
CA ILE A 602 31.14 6.30 33.09
C ILE A 602 31.01 5.91 34.56
N ASP A 603 30.08 5.00 34.85
CA ASP A 603 30.01 4.35 36.16
C ASP A 603 31.24 3.44 36.33
N GLY A 604 31.69 3.21 37.57
CA GLY A 604 32.99 2.62 37.93
C GLY A 604 33.37 1.25 37.32
N ASP A 605 32.52 0.68 36.47
CA ASP A 605 32.63 -0.58 35.75
C ASP A 605 33.02 -0.46 34.25
N ARG A 606 33.63 0.67 33.82
CA ARG A 606 34.06 0.92 32.41
C ARG A 606 32.92 0.87 31.38
N ARG A 607 31.69 0.98 31.83
CA ARG A 607 30.50 1.10 30.99
C ARG A 607 30.26 2.57 30.70
N PHE A 608 30.44 2.97 29.44
CA PHE A 608 30.00 4.29 29.01
C PHE A 608 28.49 4.34 29.21
N ARG A 609 27.89 5.20 30.03
CA ARG A 609 26.45 5.48 29.85
C ARG A 609 26.32 6.59 28.80
N GLY A 610 26.84 6.36 27.59
CA GLY A 610 27.23 7.40 26.63
C GLY A 610 26.09 7.97 25.76
N GLY A 611 26.23 9.28 25.46
CA GLY A 611 25.38 10.09 24.58
C GLY A 611 24.15 10.69 25.27
N ALA A 612 23.75 11.93 24.96
CA ALA A 612 22.44 12.42 25.35
C ALA A 612 21.36 11.48 24.86
N LYS A 613 20.57 10.99 25.81
CA LYS A 613 19.73 9.81 25.62
C LYS A 613 18.49 10.07 24.76
N HIS A 614 18.34 11.28 24.25
CA HIS A 614 17.12 11.80 23.65
C HIS A 614 17.23 12.02 22.13
N TRP A 615 18.34 11.65 21.50
CA TRP A 615 18.41 11.63 20.04
C TRP A 615 17.96 10.29 19.47
N GLU A 616 16.88 10.33 18.71
CA GLU A 616 16.50 9.27 17.79
C GLU A 616 17.06 9.63 16.41
N GLY A 617 18.23 9.07 16.11
CA GLY A 617 18.78 9.05 14.76
C GLY A 617 18.38 7.78 14.04
N VAL A 618 18.46 7.80 12.71
CA VAL A 618 18.11 6.68 11.84
C VAL A 618 19.23 5.61 11.82
N LEU A 619 18.92 4.35 12.16
CA LEU A 619 19.65 3.13 11.73
C LEU A 619 19.54 2.92 10.21
N GLY A 620 20.37 3.60 9.44
CA GLY A 620 20.50 3.31 8.02
C GLY A 620 21.41 2.11 7.73
N ARG A 621 20.89 0.87 7.72
CA ARG A 621 21.57 -0.24 7.00
C ARG A 621 21.39 -0.16 5.48
N GLY A 622 20.59 0.78 4.99
CA GLY A 622 20.40 1.07 3.56
C GLY A 622 21.15 2.33 3.13
N ALA A 623 21.70 2.34 1.93
CA ALA A 623 22.18 3.57 1.30
C ALA A 623 20.99 4.53 1.17
N ILE A 624 21.15 5.75 1.70
CA ILE A 624 20.16 6.83 1.49
C ILE A 624 20.08 7.09 -0.01
N GLU A 625 18.91 6.85 -0.58
CA GLU A 625 18.70 7.14 -1.99
C GLU A 625 18.76 8.66 -2.17
N ARG A 626 19.75 9.13 -2.93
CA ARG A 626 19.90 10.55 -3.24
C ARG A 626 18.74 10.96 -4.16
N MET A 627 17.80 11.73 -3.63
CA MET A 627 16.76 12.37 -4.44
C MET A 627 17.30 13.69 -5.01
N ALA A 628 16.92 14.01 -6.24
CA ALA A 628 17.30 15.29 -6.83
C ALA A 628 16.66 16.44 -6.04
N GLY A 629 17.44 17.46 -5.70
CA GLY A 629 16.98 18.63 -4.94
C GLY A 629 17.03 18.47 -3.42
N LEU A 630 17.31 17.27 -2.91
CA LEU A 630 17.53 16.99 -1.48
C LEU A 630 19.03 16.90 -1.19
N ASP A 631 19.55 17.84 -0.41
CA ASP A 631 20.95 17.89 -0.01
C ASP A 631 21.07 17.47 1.46
N SER A 632 21.91 16.46 1.74
CA SER A 632 22.26 16.10 3.11
C SER A 632 23.29 17.10 3.66
N LEU A 633 23.00 17.67 4.82
CA LEU A 633 23.83 18.69 5.47
C LEU A 633 24.77 18.10 6.51
N TYR A 634 24.24 17.21 7.35
CA TYR A 634 24.98 16.62 8.46
C TYR A 634 24.78 15.12 8.55
N GLU A 635 25.85 14.43 8.91
CA GLU A 635 25.80 13.05 9.38
C GLU A 635 26.30 12.92 10.83
N VAL A 636 25.83 11.89 11.54
CA VAL A 636 26.23 11.61 12.91
C VAL A 636 27.72 11.26 12.97
N SER A 637 28.45 11.94 13.84
CA SER A 637 29.74 11.51 14.34
C SER A 637 29.54 10.76 15.66
N THR A 638 30.00 9.52 15.75
CA THR A 638 29.99 8.70 16.98
C THR A 638 31.40 8.63 17.59
N PHE A 639 31.52 8.06 18.80
CA PHE A 639 32.84 7.70 19.33
C PHE A 639 33.52 6.67 18.43
N ASP A 640 34.85 6.75 18.32
CA ASP A 640 35.65 5.67 17.76
C ASP A 640 35.54 4.44 18.69
N THR A 641 34.67 3.50 18.30
CA THR A 641 34.38 2.29 19.09
C THR A 641 35.49 1.25 19.00
N THR A 642 36.56 1.49 18.22
CA THR A 642 37.72 0.57 18.18
C THR A 642 38.39 0.40 19.54
N LEU A 643 38.23 1.37 20.45
CA LEU A 643 38.77 1.34 21.82
C LEU A 643 37.93 0.52 22.81
N CYS A 644 36.68 0.19 22.51
CA CYS A 644 35.80 -0.54 23.43
C CYS A 644 35.38 -1.88 22.81
N CYS A 645 35.98 -2.97 23.31
CA CYS A 645 35.50 -4.34 23.15
C CYS A 645 35.68 -5.02 21.77
N GLY A 646 36.28 -4.37 20.77
CA GLY A 646 36.68 -5.03 19.52
C GLY A 646 35.53 -5.61 18.69
N ARG A 647 34.30 -5.12 18.87
CA ARG A 647 33.13 -5.52 18.07
C ARG A 647 32.47 -4.33 17.37
N VAL A 648 32.37 -4.49 16.05
CA VAL A 648 31.41 -3.99 15.05
C VAL A 648 30.97 -2.54 15.13
N GLU A 649 31.23 -1.81 14.05
CA GLU A 649 30.63 -0.51 13.70
C GLU A 649 29.14 -0.50 14.06
N HIS A 650 28.77 0.34 15.02
CA HIS A 650 27.36 0.63 15.26
C HIS A 650 26.83 1.38 14.04
N GLY A 651 25.71 0.92 13.48
CA GLY A 651 25.09 1.45 12.25
C GLY A 651 24.52 2.87 12.36
N LEU A 652 24.97 3.66 13.35
CA LEU A 652 24.69 5.09 13.49
C LEU A 652 25.76 5.97 12.85
N ALA A 653 26.98 5.45 12.65
CA ALA A 653 27.99 6.18 11.90
C ALA A 653 27.44 6.49 10.51
N HIS A 654 27.55 7.76 10.08
CA HIS A 654 27.05 8.25 8.80
C HIS A 654 25.52 8.38 8.67
N ALA A 655 24.76 8.21 9.76
CA ALA A 655 23.32 8.50 9.74
C ALA A 655 23.09 9.99 9.46
N ILE A 656 22.21 10.33 8.53
CA ILE A 656 21.91 11.74 8.22
C ILE A 656 20.96 12.31 9.26
N VAL A 657 21.33 13.45 9.85
CA VAL A 657 20.57 14.15 10.90
C VAL A 657 20.20 15.57 10.52
N ALA A 658 20.56 15.98 9.30
CA ALA A 658 20.05 17.22 8.73
C ALA A 658 20.05 17.19 7.21
N GLN A 659 19.03 17.78 6.64
CA GLN A 659 18.85 17.88 5.19
C GLN A 659 18.19 19.19 4.83
N ARG A 660 18.24 19.51 3.54
CA ARG A 660 17.49 20.61 2.97
C ARG A 660 16.98 20.25 1.59
N TYR A 661 15.87 20.87 1.21
CA TYR A 661 15.25 20.68 -0.09
C TYR A 661 14.98 22.00 -0.80
N ARG A 662 15.31 22.01 -2.09
CA ARG A 662 14.87 23.03 -3.03
C ARG A 662 14.27 22.37 -4.25
N SER A 663 13.23 22.99 -4.77
CA SER A 663 12.64 22.63 -6.05
C SER A 663 13.68 22.57 -7.16
N THR A 664 13.66 21.46 -7.88
CA THR A 664 14.46 21.26 -9.08
C THR A 664 13.76 21.89 -10.29
N PRO A 665 14.48 22.06 -11.42
CA PRO A 665 13.83 22.41 -12.68
C PRO A 665 12.76 21.40 -13.12
N ALA A 666 12.91 20.11 -12.76
CA ALA A 666 11.92 19.09 -13.03
C ALA A 666 10.64 19.28 -12.21
N ASP A 667 10.78 19.61 -10.92
CA ASP A 667 9.64 19.94 -10.04
C ASP A 667 8.89 21.15 -10.59
N SER A 668 9.62 22.19 -11.00
CA SER A 668 9.05 23.39 -11.62
C SER A 668 8.31 23.06 -12.92
N ALA A 669 8.89 22.22 -13.78
CA ALA A 669 8.26 21.79 -15.02
C ALA A 669 6.99 20.94 -14.79
N ALA A 670 6.94 20.21 -13.67
CA ALA A 670 5.79 19.41 -13.27
C ALA A 670 4.71 20.23 -12.54
N GLY A 671 4.91 21.54 -12.32
CA GLY A 671 4.02 22.36 -11.48
C GLY A 671 4.10 22.00 -9.99
N ALA A 672 5.13 21.26 -9.60
CA ALA A 672 5.36 20.80 -8.23
C ALA A 672 6.47 21.61 -7.54
N ALA A 673 6.76 22.82 -8.04
CA ALA A 673 7.69 23.71 -7.36
C ALA A 673 7.12 24.13 -6.01
N GLN A 674 8.02 24.15 -5.06
CA GLN A 674 7.81 24.52 -3.68
C GLN A 674 8.89 25.49 -3.21
N GLY A 675 8.68 25.99 -2.00
CA GLY A 675 9.64 26.76 -1.27
C GLY A 675 10.84 25.94 -0.82
N ARG A 676 11.59 26.50 0.12
CA ARG A 676 12.82 25.89 0.63
C ARG A 676 12.57 25.34 2.00
N ILE A 677 13.06 24.14 2.23
CA ILE A 677 12.94 23.49 3.53
C ILE A 677 14.32 23.12 4.01
N ALA A 678 14.58 23.36 5.28
CA ALA A 678 15.72 22.80 5.97
C ALA A 678 15.23 22.10 7.24
N MET A 679 15.93 21.05 7.63
CA MET A 679 15.61 20.27 8.80
C MET A 679 16.89 19.91 9.55
N PHE A 680 16.93 20.21 10.85
CA PHE A 680 17.91 19.71 11.82
C PHE A 680 17.19 18.75 12.78
N ASP A 681 17.32 17.44 12.54
CA ASP A 681 16.75 16.37 13.38
C ASP A 681 17.74 16.01 14.50
N PHE A 682 18.07 17.02 15.29
CA PHE A 682 18.84 16.91 16.52
C PHE A 682 18.53 18.09 17.43
N GLN A 683 18.60 17.87 18.74
CA GLN A 683 18.40 18.92 19.75
C GLN A 683 19.63 19.85 19.83
N PRO A 684 19.57 21.12 19.36
CA PRO A 684 20.74 21.98 19.25
C PRO A 684 21.35 22.39 20.61
N TRP A 685 20.57 22.34 21.70
CA TRP A 685 21.04 22.73 23.03
C TRP A 685 22.37 22.10 23.45
N TRP A 686 22.61 20.84 23.06
CA TRP A 686 23.77 20.04 23.47
C TRP A 686 25.06 20.32 22.70
N LEU A 687 25.02 21.20 21.70
CA LEU A 687 26.15 21.46 20.79
C LEU A 687 26.89 22.75 21.15
N GLU A 688 28.15 22.84 20.71
CA GLU A 688 28.99 24.01 20.93
C GLU A 688 28.34 25.25 20.29
N PRO A 689 28.12 26.33 21.07
CA PRO A 689 27.41 27.51 20.57
C PRO A 689 28.04 28.14 19.32
N THR A 690 29.38 28.17 19.23
CA THR A 690 30.09 28.83 18.13
C THR A 690 29.80 28.18 16.78
N THR A 691 30.00 26.87 16.67
CA THR A 691 29.79 26.11 15.43
C THR A 691 28.31 26.01 15.11
N LEU A 692 27.46 25.88 16.13
CA LEU A 692 26.02 25.84 15.95
C LEU A 692 25.47 27.18 15.44
N SER A 693 26.00 28.31 15.91
CA SER A 693 25.57 29.62 15.41
C SER A 693 25.92 29.80 13.93
N GLN A 694 27.12 29.38 13.52
CA GLN A 694 27.52 29.38 12.11
C GLN A 694 26.63 28.48 11.25
N ALA A 695 26.25 27.30 11.75
CA ALA A 695 25.31 26.41 11.08
C ALA A 695 23.90 27.02 10.94
N GLY A 696 23.43 27.69 11.99
CA GLY A 696 22.18 28.44 12.02
C GLY A 696 22.18 29.60 11.01
N ASP A 697 23.27 30.37 10.96
CA ASP A 697 23.44 31.44 9.98
C ASP A 697 23.41 30.90 8.54
N ALA A 698 24.15 29.82 8.27
CA ALA A 698 24.24 29.20 6.96
C ALA A 698 22.88 28.70 6.46
N VAL A 699 22.11 28.00 7.31
CA VAL A 699 20.79 27.49 6.94
C VAL A 699 19.78 28.62 6.72
N ILE A 700 19.80 29.67 7.55
CA ILE A 700 18.91 30.82 7.40
C ILE A 700 19.27 31.62 6.14
N ASP A 701 20.55 31.89 5.90
CA ASP A 701 21.00 32.57 4.68
C ASP A 701 20.64 31.75 3.43
N TRP A 702 20.78 30.43 3.47
CA TRP A 702 20.33 29.56 2.38
C TRP A 702 18.81 29.58 2.20
N LEU A 703 18.03 29.49 3.28
CA LEU A 703 16.56 29.59 3.25
C LEU A 703 16.10 30.94 2.71
N VAL A 704 16.87 32.01 2.91
CA VAL A 704 16.52 33.35 2.45
C VAL A 704 16.97 33.60 1.01
N THR A 705 18.21 33.26 0.68
CA THR A 705 18.87 33.65 -0.57
C THR A 705 18.92 32.56 -1.64
N GLY A 706 18.99 31.29 -1.21
CA GLY A 706 18.98 30.11 -2.09
C GLY A 706 20.38 29.71 -2.52
N SER A 707 21.37 30.38 -1.92
CA SER A 707 22.80 30.18 -2.10
C SER A 707 23.44 29.98 -0.75
N ASP A 708 24.35 29.03 -0.69
CA ASP A 708 25.35 28.98 0.37
C ASP A 708 26.34 30.12 0.14
N ARG A 709 26.49 31.01 1.11
CA ARG A 709 27.39 32.16 1.02
C ARG A 709 28.61 31.98 1.90
#